data_AF-A0A5J5W5F7-F1
#
_entry.id   AF-A0A5J5W5F7-F1
#
_cell.length_a   1.000
_cell.length_b   1.000
_cell.length_c   1.000
_cell.angle_alpha   90.00
_cell.angle_beta   90.00
_cell.angle_gamma   90.00
#
_symmetry.space_group_name_H-M   'P 1'
#
loop_
_entity.id
_entity.type
_entity.pdbx_description
1 polymer ?
#
loop_
_entity_poly.entity_id
_entity_poly.type
_entity_poly.pdbx_seq_one_letter_code
_entity_poly.pdbx_strand_id
1 'polypeptide(L)'
;MMWKKLVILCRRFQLAVFQVLMYRKAEKLAEVLCDHTLGNNSEIDYLLLPSNYVGQSPLIDWLSVTSVTFSYEKACKNHVNCNADILIQIKSGLVCTCMIQNSLVTTPHNGHAYIISGLLTNINANSLLRLSDGRLMTYKEYYEKRHGINLCYSQVSFLAGRHIFRVQNHIQRRRKQKEKESSNAFVELPPELCCVVMSPISISTFYSFTFLPSIMHRLESLLLATSLKKMHLNHCVQNVAIPTMKVLEAITTKKCLENFHLESLETLGDSFLKYAVCQQLFKKYQNHQEGLLSIRKEKFISNTALSMLGCDKKLPGFIRNEPFDPKDWTIPGYNCGSYSLNEETLCNAKKIYVTGRRKLKFKKVADVVEALIGAYLSTGGEAAGFLFLDWIGISINFTNIPYERHFKVRAEKFVNVQHFESLLHYSFQDPSLLVEALTHGSYMLAEIPGCYQRLEFLGDSVLDYLITLHLYNKYPGLTPGLLTDLRSASVNNNCYALSAVKAGFHKHILQSSQKLYKDIKETVESFQELSLEYTFGWESEKSFPKVLGDVMESLAGAIFVDSGYNKEIVFQSIRPLLEPMITPETLKVHPVKELYELCQRQHYELRKPIVSHEDGISSITIEVEANGKVFKHTSTVCDKKMAKKLASKEVLKSLKGASCS
;
A
#
# COMPACT_ATOMS: atom_id res chain seq x y z
N MET A 1 -38.24 10.93 -27.89
CA MET A 1 -37.43 10.49 -29.05
C MET A 1 -36.14 11.31 -29.24
N MET A 2 -36.20 12.64 -29.11
CA MET A 2 -35.05 13.56 -29.27
C MET A 2 -33.92 13.35 -28.23
N TRP A 3 -34.26 13.20 -26.94
CA TRP A 3 -33.27 12.93 -25.88
C TRP A 3 -32.47 11.63 -26.08
N LYS A 4 -33.11 10.56 -26.57
CA LYS A 4 -32.42 9.29 -26.88
C LYS A 4 -31.37 9.49 -27.98
N LYS A 5 -31.66 10.29 -29.00
CA LYS A 5 -30.71 10.59 -30.09
C LYS A 5 -29.49 11.37 -29.56
N LEU A 6 -29.70 12.33 -28.66
CA LEU A 6 -28.61 13.09 -28.03
C LEU A 6 -27.71 12.20 -27.17
N VAL A 7 -28.29 11.31 -26.37
CA VAL A 7 -27.53 10.36 -25.53
C VAL A 7 -26.69 9.40 -26.39
N ILE A 8 -27.24 8.90 -27.50
CA ILE A 8 -26.50 8.05 -28.46
C ILE A 8 -25.34 8.83 -29.08
N LEU A 9 -25.55 10.09 -29.43
CA LEU A 9 -24.50 10.96 -29.97
C LEU A 9 -23.36 11.16 -28.96
N CYS A 10 -23.68 11.49 -27.71
CA CYS A 10 -22.70 11.62 -26.62
C CYS A 10 -21.93 10.32 -26.38
N ARG A 11 -22.62 9.17 -26.40
CA ARG A 11 -22.00 7.84 -26.28
C ARG A 11 -21.03 7.58 -27.42
N ARG A 12 -21.42 7.86 -28.68
CA ARG A 12 -20.54 7.71 -29.85
C ARG A 12 -19.29 8.57 -29.73
N PHE A 13 -19.44 9.83 -29.33
CA PHE A 13 -18.31 10.73 -29.09
C PHE A 13 -17.34 10.16 -28.05
N GLN A 14 -17.85 9.76 -26.88
CA GLN A 14 -17.02 9.19 -25.80
C GLN A 14 -16.26 7.94 -26.26
N LEU A 15 -16.96 7.01 -26.92
CA LEU A 15 -16.35 5.78 -27.42
C LEU A 15 -15.26 6.08 -28.45
N ALA A 16 -15.52 6.97 -29.40
CA ALA A 16 -14.55 7.38 -30.40
C ALA A 16 -13.28 7.96 -29.75
N VAL A 17 -13.42 8.93 -28.84
CA VAL A 17 -12.27 9.57 -28.17
C VAL A 17 -11.45 8.56 -27.38
N PHE A 18 -12.08 7.73 -26.54
CA PHE A 18 -11.31 6.78 -25.75
C PHE A 18 -10.70 5.66 -26.59
N GLN A 19 -11.36 5.14 -27.61
CA GLN A 19 -10.74 4.12 -28.47
C GLN A 19 -9.51 4.64 -29.22
N VAL A 20 -9.55 5.90 -29.68
CA VAL A 20 -8.40 6.59 -30.28
C VAL A 20 -7.23 6.61 -29.31
N LEU A 21 -7.50 7.02 -28.06
CA LEU A 21 -6.50 7.11 -27.00
C LEU A 21 -5.91 5.74 -26.60
N MET A 22 -6.75 4.70 -26.58
CA MET A 22 -6.42 3.37 -26.08
C MET A 22 -5.74 2.47 -27.11
N TYR A 23 -6.24 2.44 -28.35
CA TYR A 23 -5.83 1.47 -29.37
C TYR A 23 -4.99 2.06 -30.50
N ARG A 24 -5.04 3.38 -30.72
CA ARG A 24 -4.21 4.14 -31.70
C ARG A 24 -4.30 3.73 -33.18
N LYS A 25 -5.05 2.68 -33.51
CA LYS A 25 -5.20 2.15 -34.87
C LYS A 25 -6.52 2.59 -35.50
N ALA A 26 -6.44 3.02 -36.75
CA ALA A 26 -7.58 3.48 -37.54
C ALA A 26 -8.67 2.41 -37.77
N GLU A 27 -8.31 1.13 -37.81
CA GLU A 27 -9.23 0.01 -38.10
C GLU A 27 -10.38 -0.10 -37.08
N LYS A 28 -10.08 0.07 -35.78
CA LYS A 28 -11.10 0.00 -34.71
C LYS A 28 -12.04 1.21 -34.67
N LEU A 29 -11.63 2.33 -35.25
CA LEU A 29 -12.44 3.56 -35.33
C LEU A 29 -13.54 3.43 -36.39
N ALA A 30 -13.23 2.78 -37.51
CA ALA A 30 -14.21 2.52 -38.57
C ALA A 30 -15.35 1.63 -38.06
N GLU A 31 -15.04 0.61 -37.25
CA GLU A 31 -16.04 -0.27 -36.64
C GLU A 31 -17.05 0.52 -35.80
N VAL A 32 -16.60 1.42 -34.91
CA VAL A 32 -17.50 2.18 -34.00
C VAL A 32 -18.29 3.30 -34.67
N LEU A 33 -17.74 3.90 -35.72
CA LEU A 33 -18.47 4.90 -36.51
C LEU A 33 -19.54 4.26 -37.40
N CYS A 34 -19.29 3.04 -37.88
CA CYS A 34 -20.22 2.26 -38.71
C CYS A 34 -21.19 1.39 -37.89
N ASP A 35 -20.97 1.22 -36.58
CA ASP A 35 -21.79 0.37 -35.72
C ASP A 35 -23.20 0.96 -35.53
N HIS A 36 -24.10 0.63 -36.45
CA HIS A 36 -25.56 0.79 -36.28
C HIS A 36 -26.10 -0.14 -35.18
N THR A 37 -25.30 -1.12 -34.75
CA THR A 37 -25.57 -2.13 -33.73
C THR A 37 -25.06 -1.78 -32.33
N LEU A 38 -24.79 -0.49 -32.05
CA LEU A 38 -24.80 0.05 -30.68
C LEU A 38 -26.23 -0.07 -30.12
N GLY A 39 -26.59 -1.28 -29.70
CA GLY A 39 -27.95 -1.75 -29.51
C GLY A 39 -28.75 -0.94 -28.49
N ASN A 40 -30.06 -1.15 -28.52
CA ASN A 40 -31.11 -0.63 -27.63
C ASN A 40 -30.90 -0.85 -26.12
N ASN A 41 -29.70 -1.26 -25.68
CA ASN A 41 -29.36 -1.38 -24.26
C ASN A 41 -29.39 0.01 -23.63
N SER A 42 -30.39 0.22 -22.78
CA SER A 42 -30.70 1.46 -22.05
C SER A 42 -29.79 1.70 -20.85
N GLU A 43 -28.89 0.78 -20.52
CA GLU A 43 -27.99 0.90 -19.36
C GLU A 43 -26.72 1.65 -19.79
N ILE A 44 -26.74 2.96 -19.59
CA ILE A 44 -25.54 3.81 -19.61
C ILE A 44 -25.33 4.27 -18.17
N ASP A 45 -24.23 3.86 -17.55
CA ASP A 45 -23.94 4.23 -16.15
C ASP A 45 -23.69 5.74 -16.01
N TYR A 46 -22.86 6.32 -16.89
CA TYR A 46 -22.55 7.75 -16.96
C TYR A 46 -21.84 8.11 -18.28
N LEU A 47 -21.79 9.42 -18.59
CA LEU A 47 -21.10 9.98 -19.75
C LEU A 47 -20.10 11.06 -19.31
N LEU A 48 -18.93 11.08 -19.96
CA LEU A 48 -17.84 12.01 -19.76
C LEU A 48 -17.75 12.90 -21.01
N LEU A 49 -18.14 14.17 -20.87
CA LEU A 49 -18.27 15.11 -21.98
C LEU A 49 -17.39 16.35 -21.77
N PRO A 50 -16.85 16.93 -22.85
CA PRO A 50 -16.13 18.19 -22.78
C PRO A 50 -17.08 19.33 -22.41
N SER A 51 -16.55 20.32 -21.68
CA SER A 51 -17.28 21.51 -21.29
C SER A 51 -16.50 22.76 -21.66
N ASN A 52 -17.21 23.75 -22.20
CA ASN A 52 -16.72 25.12 -22.37
C ASN A 52 -17.11 25.95 -21.14
N TYR A 53 -16.19 26.77 -20.66
CA TYR A 53 -16.46 27.77 -19.63
C TYR A 53 -16.86 29.08 -20.29
N VAL A 54 -18.14 29.43 -20.20
CA VAL A 54 -18.65 30.76 -20.54
C VAL A 54 -19.25 31.33 -19.24
N GLY A 55 -18.51 32.19 -18.55
CA GLY A 55 -18.92 32.71 -17.22
C GLY A 55 -18.72 31.71 -16.07
N GLN A 56 -19.73 31.56 -15.18
CA GLN A 56 -19.69 30.70 -13.98
C GLN A 56 -20.35 29.31 -14.14
N SER A 57 -20.94 28.98 -15.30
CA SER A 57 -21.64 27.70 -15.51
C SER A 57 -20.97 26.84 -16.60
N PRO A 58 -20.64 25.57 -16.31
CA PRO A 58 -20.11 24.66 -17.32
C PRO A 58 -21.21 24.30 -18.33
N LEU A 59 -21.02 24.66 -19.60
CA LEU A 59 -21.87 24.23 -20.71
C LEU A 59 -21.17 23.14 -21.50
N ILE A 60 -21.92 22.12 -21.93
CA ILE A 60 -21.39 21.03 -22.77
C ILE A 60 -20.87 21.62 -24.09
N ASP A 61 -19.65 21.24 -24.47
CA ASP A 61 -19.08 21.61 -25.75
C ASP A 61 -19.68 20.77 -26.88
N TRP A 62 -20.87 21.18 -27.34
CA TRP A 62 -21.61 20.50 -28.39
C TRP A 62 -20.88 20.49 -29.74
N LEU A 63 -19.98 21.44 -30.00
CA LEU A 63 -19.17 21.45 -31.22
C LEU A 63 -18.22 20.25 -31.24
N SER A 64 -17.50 20.03 -30.14
CA SER A 64 -16.66 18.83 -29.99
C SER A 64 -17.50 17.55 -29.99
N VAL A 65 -18.65 17.51 -29.32
CA VAL A 65 -19.48 16.29 -29.27
C VAL A 65 -20.04 15.91 -30.64
N THR A 66 -20.49 16.89 -31.44
CA THR A 66 -21.03 16.65 -32.78
C THR A 66 -19.96 16.30 -33.82
N SER A 67 -18.67 16.52 -33.50
CA SER A 67 -17.55 16.21 -34.39
C SER A 67 -17.49 14.76 -34.86
N VAL A 68 -18.03 13.82 -34.08
CA VAL A 68 -18.13 12.38 -34.43
C VAL A 68 -19.11 12.10 -35.57
N THR A 69 -19.99 13.05 -35.90
CA THR A 69 -20.94 12.93 -37.02
C THR A 69 -20.40 13.52 -38.32
N PHE A 70 -19.13 13.91 -38.34
CA PHE A 70 -18.48 14.48 -39.50
C PHE A 70 -18.63 13.55 -40.72
N SER A 71 -19.18 14.10 -41.79
CA SER A 71 -19.33 13.43 -43.07
C SER A 71 -18.94 14.44 -44.14
N TYR A 72 -17.96 14.08 -44.98
CA TYR A 72 -17.47 14.91 -46.07
C TYR A 72 -18.62 15.47 -46.94
N GLU A 73 -19.58 14.62 -47.33
CA GLU A 73 -20.68 14.99 -48.20
C GLU A 73 -21.63 16.03 -47.58
N LYS A 74 -21.82 15.98 -46.26
CA LYS A 74 -22.66 16.94 -45.52
C LYS A 74 -21.90 18.19 -45.15
N ALA A 75 -20.62 18.06 -44.83
CA ALA A 75 -19.75 19.17 -44.44
C ALA A 75 -19.58 20.15 -45.59
N CYS A 76 -19.31 19.68 -46.81
CA CYS A 76 -19.16 20.56 -47.99
C CYS A 76 -20.48 21.20 -48.43
N LYS A 77 -21.64 20.55 -48.19
CA LYS A 77 -22.96 21.12 -48.50
C LYS A 77 -23.42 22.19 -47.52
N ASN A 78 -23.07 22.04 -46.24
CA ASN A 78 -23.52 22.94 -45.17
C ASN A 78 -22.56 24.11 -44.91
N HIS A 79 -21.40 24.15 -45.59
CA HIS A 79 -20.38 25.17 -45.41
C HIS A 79 -20.50 26.26 -46.46
N VAL A 80 -21.10 27.39 -46.06
CA VAL A 80 -21.36 28.55 -46.92
C VAL A 80 -20.72 29.77 -46.26
N ASN A 81 -19.98 30.59 -47.02
CA ASN A 81 -19.24 31.77 -46.56
C ASN A 81 -18.16 31.49 -45.49
N CYS A 82 -17.03 30.92 -45.88
CA CYS A 82 -15.85 30.84 -45.03
C CYS A 82 -14.75 31.76 -45.55
N ASN A 83 -14.25 32.66 -44.70
CA ASN A 83 -13.15 33.57 -45.05
C ASN A 83 -11.80 32.87 -45.38
N ALA A 84 -11.72 31.54 -45.20
CA ALA A 84 -10.50 30.78 -45.37
C ALA A 84 -10.28 30.20 -46.79
N ASP A 85 -11.31 30.19 -47.66
CA ASP A 85 -11.44 29.84 -49.11
C ASP A 85 -10.47 28.87 -49.80
N ILE A 86 -9.54 28.24 -49.09
CA ILE A 86 -8.57 27.30 -49.62
C ILE A 86 -9.16 25.91 -49.43
N LEU A 87 -9.55 25.31 -50.56
CA LEU A 87 -9.96 23.91 -50.62
C LEU A 87 -8.72 23.04 -50.79
N ILE A 88 -8.61 22.01 -49.95
CA ILE A 88 -7.53 21.04 -49.98
C ILE A 88 -8.08 19.69 -50.36
N GLN A 89 -7.39 19.00 -51.28
CA GLN A 89 -7.70 17.62 -51.60
C GLN A 89 -7.21 16.70 -50.48
N ILE A 90 -8.15 16.06 -49.80
CA ILE A 90 -7.92 14.93 -48.91
C ILE A 90 -8.29 13.63 -49.62
N LYS A 91 -8.01 12.47 -48.99
CA LYS A 91 -8.28 11.16 -49.61
C LYS A 91 -9.76 10.98 -49.98
N SER A 92 -10.68 11.57 -49.20
CA SER A 92 -12.13 11.46 -49.39
C SER A 92 -12.75 12.58 -50.26
N GLY A 93 -11.99 13.62 -50.65
CA GLY A 93 -12.49 14.73 -51.48
C GLY A 93 -11.91 16.10 -51.12
N LEU A 94 -12.52 17.18 -51.61
CA LEU A 94 -12.09 18.57 -51.35
C LEU A 94 -12.70 19.11 -50.05
N VAL A 95 -11.87 19.53 -49.09
CA VAL A 95 -12.33 20.08 -47.80
C VAL A 95 -11.66 21.42 -47.51
N CYS A 96 -12.41 22.36 -46.91
CA CYS A 96 -11.88 23.66 -46.50
C CYS A 96 -10.83 23.51 -45.37
N THR A 97 -9.78 24.31 -45.43
CA THR A 97 -8.72 24.38 -44.40
C THR A 97 -9.25 24.54 -42.98
N CYS A 98 -10.32 25.32 -42.78
CA CYS A 98 -10.91 25.56 -41.46
C CYS A 98 -11.51 24.29 -40.81
N MET A 99 -11.91 23.31 -41.62
CA MET A 99 -12.47 22.04 -41.13
C MET A 99 -11.38 21.00 -40.85
N ILE A 100 -10.21 21.16 -41.48
CA ILE A 100 -9.07 20.29 -41.25
C ILE A 100 -8.29 20.77 -40.01
N GLN A 101 -8.27 22.07 -39.74
CA GLN A 101 -7.70 22.61 -38.52
C GLN A 101 -8.49 22.12 -37.30
N ASN A 102 -7.78 21.62 -36.26
CA ASN A 102 -8.38 20.97 -35.10
C ASN A 102 -9.29 19.81 -35.51
N SER A 103 -8.75 18.85 -36.26
CA SER A 103 -9.45 17.63 -36.63
C SER A 103 -8.65 16.39 -36.26
N LEU A 104 -9.36 15.28 -36.04
CA LEU A 104 -8.76 13.96 -35.93
C LEU A 104 -8.68 13.36 -37.34
N VAL A 105 -7.48 12.99 -37.77
CA VAL A 105 -7.19 12.44 -39.08
C VAL A 105 -6.54 11.06 -38.94
N THR A 106 -6.86 10.18 -39.87
CA THR A 106 -6.17 8.90 -40.03
C THR A 106 -5.44 8.83 -41.37
N THR A 107 -4.35 8.08 -41.41
CA THR A 107 -3.58 7.82 -42.63
C THR A 107 -3.68 6.33 -42.97
N PRO A 108 -4.58 5.93 -43.88
CA PRO A 108 -4.88 4.51 -44.13
C PRO A 108 -3.67 3.69 -44.58
N HIS A 109 -2.68 4.31 -45.24
CA HIS A 109 -1.48 3.63 -45.73
C HIS A 109 -0.57 3.09 -44.61
N ASN A 110 -0.67 3.61 -43.39
CA ASN A 110 0.13 3.17 -42.25
C ASN A 110 -0.71 2.87 -40.99
N GLY A 111 -2.04 3.07 -41.05
CA GLY A 111 -2.98 2.78 -39.96
C GLY A 111 -2.91 3.72 -38.74
N HIS A 112 -2.14 4.81 -38.80
CA HIS A 112 -1.97 5.75 -37.69
C HIS A 112 -3.05 6.84 -37.67
N ALA A 113 -3.25 7.43 -36.49
CA ALA A 113 -4.14 8.55 -36.27
C ALA A 113 -3.38 9.75 -35.66
N TYR A 114 -3.79 10.95 -36.07
CA TYR A 114 -3.13 12.21 -35.79
C TYR A 114 -4.16 13.30 -35.50
N ILE A 115 -3.80 14.25 -34.64
CA ILE A 115 -4.58 15.47 -34.41
C ILE A 115 -3.92 16.60 -35.18
N ILE A 116 -4.67 17.24 -36.07
CA ILE A 116 -4.15 18.31 -36.94
C ILE A 116 -4.25 19.65 -36.21
N SER A 117 -3.12 20.35 -36.08
CA SER A 117 -3.10 21.71 -35.50
C SER A 117 -3.30 22.81 -36.54
N GLY A 118 -2.97 22.54 -37.80
CA GLY A 118 -3.05 23.51 -38.91
C GLY A 118 -2.19 23.09 -40.10
N LEU A 119 -1.97 24.03 -41.02
CA LEU A 119 -1.12 23.85 -42.19
C LEU A 119 0.32 24.29 -41.91
N LEU A 120 1.28 23.64 -42.57
CA LEU A 120 2.68 24.03 -42.60
C LEU A 120 2.89 24.98 -43.79
N THR A 121 3.30 26.22 -43.52
CA THR A 121 3.35 27.27 -44.55
C THR A 121 4.43 27.03 -45.62
N ASN A 122 5.48 26.26 -45.32
CA ASN A 122 6.68 26.15 -46.17
C ASN A 122 7.07 24.71 -46.54
N ILE A 123 6.18 23.72 -46.34
CA ILE A 123 6.49 22.30 -46.60
C ILE A 123 5.42 21.71 -47.51
N ASN A 124 5.84 21.10 -48.62
CA ASN A 124 5.01 20.41 -49.61
C ASN A 124 5.71 19.13 -50.10
N ALA A 125 5.11 18.42 -51.07
CA ALA A 125 5.64 17.13 -51.51
C ALA A 125 7.03 17.21 -52.16
N ASN A 126 7.39 18.38 -52.71
CA ASN A 126 8.68 18.61 -53.35
C ASN A 126 9.76 19.06 -52.35
N SER A 127 9.40 19.27 -51.08
CA SER A 127 10.33 19.64 -50.02
C SER A 127 11.25 18.47 -49.64
N LEU A 128 12.46 18.78 -49.19
CA LEU A 128 13.46 17.79 -48.81
C LEU A 128 13.20 17.21 -47.42
N LEU A 129 13.15 15.88 -47.33
CA LEU A 129 13.08 15.11 -46.10
C LEU A 129 14.47 14.53 -45.79
N ARG A 130 14.93 14.72 -44.55
CA ARG A 130 16.16 14.12 -44.04
C ARG A 130 15.85 12.78 -43.36
N LEU A 131 16.40 11.71 -43.91
CA LEU A 131 16.26 10.37 -43.36
C LEU A 131 17.24 10.13 -42.20
N SER A 132 16.97 9.11 -41.39
CA SER A 132 17.80 8.73 -40.24
C SER A 132 19.22 8.28 -40.61
N ASP A 133 19.43 7.87 -41.86
CA ASP A 133 20.72 7.52 -42.45
C ASP A 133 21.49 8.73 -43.02
N GLY A 134 20.93 9.95 -42.87
CA GLY A 134 21.52 11.19 -43.34
C GLY A 134 21.24 11.51 -44.81
N ARG A 135 20.56 10.65 -45.56
CA ARG A 135 20.20 10.90 -46.97
C ARG A 135 19.06 11.92 -47.05
N LEU A 136 19.13 12.76 -48.07
CA LEU A 136 18.08 13.74 -48.41
C LEU A 136 17.32 13.22 -49.63
N MET A 137 16.01 13.09 -49.51
CA MET A 137 15.12 12.79 -50.64
C MET A 137 13.88 13.68 -50.53
N THR A 138 13.16 13.92 -51.62
CA THR A 138 11.88 14.64 -51.55
C THR A 138 10.82 13.78 -50.85
N TYR A 139 9.80 14.41 -50.23
CA TYR A 139 8.67 13.66 -49.66
C TYR A 139 7.98 12.80 -50.74
N LYS A 140 7.86 13.29 -51.97
CA LYS A 140 7.31 12.54 -53.10
C LYS A 140 8.08 11.24 -53.36
N GLU A 141 9.40 11.32 -53.50
CA GLU A 141 10.26 10.14 -53.69
C GLU A 141 10.21 9.18 -52.50
N TYR A 142 10.11 9.72 -51.29
CA TYR A 142 10.01 8.91 -50.07
C TYR A 142 8.73 8.08 -50.03
N TYR A 143 7.56 8.68 -50.31
CA TYR A 143 6.29 7.96 -50.34
C TYR A 143 6.20 6.97 -51.51
N GLU A 144 6.80 7.29 -52.65
CA GLU A 144 6.88 6.38 -53.80
C GLU A 144 7.77 5.17 -53.49
N LYS A 145 9.01 5.39 -52.99
CA LYS A 145 9.95 4.29 -52.69
C LYS A 145 9.55 3.44 -51.50
N ARG A 146 9.00 4.05 -50.43
CA ARG A 146 8.69 3.34 -49.17
C ARG A 146 7.30 2.73 -49.15
N HIS A 147 6.31 3.43 -49.72
CA HIS A 147 4.91 3.05 -49.62
C HIS A 147 4.27 2.73 -50.98
N GLY A 148 4.97 2.92 -52.10
CA GLY A 148 4.42 2.73 -53.44
C GLY A 148 3.35 3.76 -53.81
N ILE A 149 3.36 4.94 -53.18
CA ILE A 149 2.31 5.97 -53.35
C ILE A 149 2.88 7.16 -54.12
N ASN A 150 2.29 7.46 -55.27
CA ASN A 150 2.61 8.66 -56.05
C ASN A 150 1.73 9.84 -55.60
N LEU A 151 2.36 10.88 -55.07
CA LEU A 151 1.68 12.11 -54.62
C LEU A 151 1.31 12.97 -55.84
N CYS A 152 0.01 13.18 -56.07
CA CYS A 152 -0.51 13.91 -57.23
C CYS A 152 -0.54 15.42 -56.97
N TYR A 153 -0.75 15.84 -55.72
CA TYR A 153 -0.93 17.24 -55.35
C TYR A 153 0.35 17.86 -54.78
N SER A 154 1.41 17.86 -55.57
CA SER A 154 2.77 18.17 -55.10
C SER A 154 3.00 19.62 -54.60
N GLN A 155 2.16 20.56 -55.01
CA GLN A 155 2.25 21.98 -54.63
C GLN A 155 1.48 22.33 -53.35
N VAL A 156 0.69 21.40 -52.82
CA VAL A 156 -0.16 21.66 -51.64
C VAL A 156 0.68 21.55 -50.36
N SER A 157 0.48 22.52 -49.46
CA SER A 157 1.10 22.53 -48.13
C SER A 157 0.70 21.32 -47.28
N PHE A 158 1.67 20.77 -46.56
CA PHE A 158 1.44 19.64 -45.66
C PHE A 158 0.71 20.06 -44.38
N LEU A 159 0.02 19.11 -43.75
CA LEU A 159 -0.63 19.28 -42.47
C LEU A 159 0.36 19.05 -41.33
N ALA A 160 0.26 19.88 -40.30
CA ALA A 160 0.97 19.68 -39.04
C ALA A 160 0.19 18.68 -38.17
N GLY A 161 0.53 17.40 -38.28
CA GLY A 161 -0.06 16.33 -37.49
C GLY A 161 0.68 16.11 -36.18
N ARG A 162 -0.05 15.95 -35.07
CA ARG A 162 0.51 15.46 -33.80
C ARG A 162 0.06 14.04 -33.53
N HIS A 163 0.98 13.19 -33.09
CA HIS A 163 0.64 11.87 -32.61
C HIS A 163 -0.27 11.94 -31.39
N ILE A 164 -1.18 10.97 -31.29
CA ILE A 164 -2.08 10.85 -30.14
C ILE A 164 -1.28 10.54 -28.87
N PHE A 165 -1.58 11.29 -27.81
CA PHE A 165 -0.96 11.14 -26.49
C PHE A 165 -1.14 9.71 -25.95
N ARG A 166 -0.15 9.24 -25.19
CA ARG A 166 -0.30 7.99 -24.43
C ARG A 166 -1.12 8.24 -23.18
N VAL A 167 -2.19 7.46 -22.99
CA VAL A 167 -2.84 7.36 -21.68
C VAL A 167 -1.83 6.75 -20.72
N GLN A 168 -1.51 7.50 -19.67
CA GLN A 168 -0.58 7.08 -18.62
C GLN A 168 -1.35 6.83 -17.31
N ASN A 169 -0.76 5.99 -16.46
CA ASN A 169 -1.25 5.86 -15.09
C ASN A 169 -0.69 7.01 -14.25
N HIS A 170 -1.54 7.99 -13.93
CA HIS A 170 -1.17 9.17 -13.13
C HIS A 170 -1.27 8.93 -11.60
N ILE A 171 -1.59 7.70 -11.17
CA ILE A 171 -1.75 7.31 -9.76
C ILE A 171 -0.43 6.76 -9.17
N GLN A 172 0.50 6.31 -10.01
CA GLN A 172 1.73 5.64 -9.55
C GLN A 172 2.70 6.54 -8.79
N ARG A 173 3.35 5.96 -7.78
CA ARG A 173 4.32 6.62 -6.89
C ARG A 173 5.60 7.10 -7.55
N ARG A 174 6.04 6.42 -8.61
CA ARG A 174 7.17 6.85 -9.42
C ARG A 174 6.63 7.27 -10.77
N ARG A 175 6.80 8.54 -11.13
CA ARG A 175 6.86 8.90 -12.55
C ARG A 175 7.95 8.01 -13.13
N LYS A 176 7.60 7.00 -13.92
CA LYS A 176 8.60 6.32 -14.75
C LYS A 176 9.38 7.44 -15.44
N GLN A 177 10.71 7.45 -15.29
CA GLN A 177 11.57 8.34 -16.06
C GLN A 177 11.04 8.35 -17.48
N LYS A 178 10.76 9.57 -18.00
CA LYS A 178 10.20 9.84 -19.32
C LYS A 178 10.58 8.71 -20.28
N GLU A 179 9.70 7.72 -20.47
CA GLU A 179 9.71 6.97 -21.73
C GLU A 179 9.58 8.07 -22.75
N LYS A 180 10.63 8.31 -23.55
CA LYS A 180 10.73 9.43 -24.50
C LYS A 180 9.33 9.66 -25.07
N GLU A 181 8.65 10.70 -24.58
CA GLU A 181 7.41 11.12 -25.22
C GLU A 181 7.80 11.29 -26.68
N SER A 182 7.03 10.71 -27.60
CA SER A 182 7.18 11.00 -29.02
C SER A 182 7.33 12.52 -29.08
N SER A 183 8.47 12.98 -29.59
CA SER A 183 8.89 14.37 -29.50
C SER A 183 7.69 15.29 -29.75
N ASN A 184 7.64 16.45 -29.10
CA ASN A 184 6.68 17.52 -29.45
C ASN A 184 6.78 17.98 -30.92
N ALA A 185 7.57 17.30 -31.75
CA ALA A 185 7.68 17.48 -33.17
C ALA A 185 6.36 17.11 -33.85
N PHE A 186 5.97 17.98 -34.77
CA PHE A 186 4.90 17.69 -35.71
C PHE A 186 5.40 16.64 -36.70
N VAL A 187 4.46 15.83 -37.18
CA VAL A 187 4.64 14.98 -38.35
C VAL A 187 4.06 15.73 -39.53
N GLU A 188 4.86 15.90 -40.58
CA GLU A 188 4.42 16.54 -41.80
C GLU A 188 3.61 15.54 -42.64
N LEU A 189 2.30 15.80 -42.79
CA LEU A 189 1.38 14.87 -43.43
C LEU A 189 0.86 15.43 -44.77
N PRO A 190 1.01 14.71 -45.89
CA PRO A 190 0.36 15.09 -47.14
C PRO A 190 -1.17 15.02 -46.99
N PRO A 191 -1.92 16.10 -47.31
CA PRO A 191 -3.37 16.10 -47.14
C PRO A 191 -4.07 15.00 -47.95
N GLU A 192 -3.58 14.68 -49.15
CA GLU A 192 -4.18 13.65 -50.03
C GLU A 192 -4.16 12.23 -49.43
N LEU A 193 -3.33 11.98 -48.42
CA LEU A 193 -3.24 10.70 -47.70
C LEU A 193 -4.08 10.65 -46.43
N CYS A 194 -4.68 11.78 -46.05
CA CYS A 194 -5.40 11.98 -44.82
C CYS A 194 -6.91 11.70 -45.01
N CYS A 195 -7.51 11.02 -44.03
CA CYS A 195 -8.95 10.84 -43.92
C CYS A 195 -9.43 11.48 -42.61
N VAL A 196 -10.31 12.48 -42.69
CA VAL A 196 -10.86 13.17 -41.52
C VAL A 196 -11.91 12.28 -40.85
N VAL A 197 -11.73 12.02 -39.56
CA VAL A 197 -12.59 11.15 -38.75
C VAL A 197 -13.50 11.98 -37.84
N MET A 198 -12.97 13.04 -37.23
CA MET A 198 -13.73 13.96 -36.36
C MET A 198 -13.33 15.41 -36.62
N SER A 199 -14.31 16.30 -36.77
CA SER A 199 -14.07 17.75 -36.87
C SER A 199 -15.31 18.56 -36.46
N PRO A 200 -15.17 19.66 -35.68
CA PRO A 200 -13.94 20.15 -35.05
C PRO A 200 -13.69 19.46 -33.70
N ILE A 201 -12.44 19.12 -33.40
CA ILE A 201 -12.00 18.63 -32.09
C ILE A 201 -10.58 19.13 -31.77
N SER A 202 -10.44 19.85 -30.67
CA SER A 202 -9.16 20.43 -30.27
C SER A 202 -8.21 19.37 -29.69
N ILE A 203 -6.91 19.64 -29.82
CA ILE A 203 -5.89 18.81 -29.16
C ILE A 203 -5.98 18.88 -27.63
N SER A 204 -6.41 20.02 -27.07
CA SER A 204 -6.61 20.17 -25.62
C SER A 204 -7.68 19.22 -25.11
N THR A 205 -8.76 19.00 -25.88
CA THR A 205 -9.81 18.05 -25.52
C THR A 205 -9.24 16.64 -25.40
N PHE A 206 -8.51 16.15 -26.41
CA PHE A 206 -7.85 14.84 -26.32
C PHE A 206 -6.87 14.74 -25.15
N TYR A 207 -6.10 15.80 -24.91
CA TYR A 207 -5.15 15.83 -23.80
C TYR A 207 -5.87 15.70 -22.45
N SER A 208 -6.95 16.45 -22.21
CA SER A 208 -7.77 16.33 -20.99
C SER A 208 -8.35 14.93 -20.81
N PHE A 209 -8.80 14.29 -21.89
CA PHE A 209 -9.34 12.93 -21.83
C PHE A 209 -8.29 11.86 -21.46
N THR A 210 -6.99 12.13 -21.61
CA THR A 210 -5.94 11.20 -21.18
C THR A 210 -5.86 11.00 -19.66
N PHE A 211 -6.31 11.98 -18.87
CA PHE A 211 -6.32 11.90 -17.41
C PHE A 211 -7.53 11.15 -16.85
N LEU A 212 -8.64 11.11 -17.62
CA LEU A 212 -9.92 10.59 -17.15
C LEU A 212 -9.85 9.14 -16.65
N PRO A 213 -9.17 8.18 -17.30
CA PRO A 213 -9.07 6.82 -16.78
C PRO A 213 -8.50 6.75 -15.36
N SER A 214 -7.45 7.53 -15.08
CA SER A 214 -6.84 7.61 -13.74
C SER A 214 -7.77 8.30 -12.73
N ILE A 215 -8.46 9.37 -13.13
CA ILE A 215 -9.42 10.08 -12.27
C ILE A 215 -10.60 9.17 -11.91
N MET A 216 -11.17 8.48 -12.90
CA MET A 216 -12.30 7.59 -12.71
C MET A 216 -11.94 6.40 -11.82
N HIS A 217 -10.75 5.82 -12.02
CA HIS A 217 -10.26 4.77 -11.14
C HIS A 217 -10.11 5.23 -9.68
N ARG A 218 -9.63 6.47 -9.46
CA ARG A 218 -9.56 7.06 -8.11
C ARG A 218 -10.95 7.27 -7.51
N LEU A 219 -11.90 7.79 -8.28
CA LEU A 219 -13.28 8.00 -7.84
C LEU A 219 -13.94 6.68 -7.46
N GLU A 220 -13.82 5.65 -8.30
CA GLU A 220 -14.32 4.30 -8.01
C GLU A 220 -13.73 3.77 -6.69
N SER A 221 -12.42 3.93 -6.51
CA SER A 221 -11.73 3.50 -5.29
C SER A 221 -12.24 4.23 -4.04
N LEU A 222 -12.52 5.52 -4.13
CA LEU A 222 -13.11 6.32 -3.05
C LEU A 222 -14.56 5.93 -2.76
N LEU A 223 -15.33 5.59 -3.78
CA LEU A 223 -16.71 5.13 -3.64
C LEU A 223 -16.76 3.75 -2.95
N LEU A 224 -15.83 2.86 -3.28
CA LEU A 224 -15.67 1.56 -2.59
C LEU A 224 -15.36 1.78 -1.09
N ALA A 225 -14.37 2.61 -0.77
CA ALA A 225 -14.02 2.94 0.60
C ALA A 225 -15.19 3.60 1.36
N THR A 226 -15.94 4.49 0.70
CA THR A 226 -17.13 5.13 1.28
C THR A 226 -18.24 4.12 1.54
N SER A 227 -18.43 3.16 0.64
CA SER A 227 -19.43 2.11 0.78
C SER A 227 -19.11 1.19 1.96
N LEU A 228 -17.84 0.78 2.10
CA LEU A 228 -17.35 0.03 3.26
C LEU A 228 -17.56 0.81 4.57
N LYS A 229 -17.18 2.10 4.58
CA LYS A 229 -17.40 2.98 5.73
C LYS A 229 -18.88 3.07 6.13
N LYS A 230 -19.78 3.22 5.14
CA LYS A 230 -21.23 3.24 5.37
C LYS A 230 -21.77 1.89 5.85
N MET A 231 -21.14 0.76 5.50
CA MET A 231 -21.54 -0.55 6.01
C MET A 231 -21.30 -0.62 7.52
N HIS A 232 -20.16 -0.13 7.99
CA HIS A 232 -19.85 -0.04 9.42
C HIS A 232 -20.74 0.97 10.18
N LEU A 233 -20.86 2.21 9.67
CA LEU A 233 -21.60 3.28 10.35
C LEU A 233 -23.09 2.96 10.56
N ASN A 234 -23.72 2.19 9.68
CA ASN A 234 -25.10 1.73 9.88
C ASN A 234 -25.28 0.84 11.13
N HIS A 235 -24.20 0.25 11.64
CA HIS A 235 -24.19 -0.56 12.85
C HIS A 235 -23.70 0.19 14.10
N CYS A 236 -23.27 1.46 13.98
CA CYS A 236 -22.72 2.24 15.09
C CYS A 236 -23.58 3.46 15.40
N VAL A 237 -23.94 3.64 16.67
CA VAL A 237 -24.70 4.80 17.17
C VAL A 237 -23.80 6.02 17.41
N GLN A 238 -22.49 5.82 17.52
CA GLN A 238 -21.52 6.89 17.76
C GLN A 238 -21.03 7.49 16.43
N ASN A 239 -21.18 8.81 16.28
CA ASN A 239 -20.73 9.60 15.11
C ASN A 239 -19.20 9.74 15.07
N VAL A 240 -18.46 8.65 14.91
CA VAL A 240 -17.01 8.72 14.69
C VAL A 240 -16.75 9.03 13.21
N ALA A 241 -16.23 10.21 12.94
CA ALA A 241 -15.95 10.68 11.58
C ALA A 241 -14.61 10.14 11.07
N ILE A 242 -14.61 8.91 10.55
CA ILE A 242 -13.42 8.32 9.91
C ILE A 242 -13.23 8.89 8.49
N PRO A 243 -12.06 9.48 8.16
CA PRO A 243 -11.74 9.93 6.81
C PRO A 243 -11.80 8.79 5.79
N THR A 244 -12.51 8.98 4.68
CA THR A 244 -12.61 7.97 3.61
C THR A 244 -11.23 7.58 3.06
N MET A 245 -10.30 8.53 3.02
CA MET A 245 -8.91 8.27 2.60
C MET A 245 -8.20 7.25 3.47
N LYS A 246 -8.46 7.23 4.79
CA LYS A 246 -7.85 6.26 5.72
C LYS A 246 -8.42 4.86 5.54
N VAL A 247 -9.73 4.76 5.28
CA VAL A 247 -10.37 3.48 4.88
C VAL A 247 -9.80 2.99 3.55
N LEU A 248 -9.62 3.89 2.58
CA LEU A 248 -9.01 3.55 1.29
C LEU A 248 -7.56 3.07 1.45
N GLU A 249 -6.79 3.70 2.33
CA GLU A 249 -5.42 3.28 2.68
C GLU A 249 -5.39 1.85 3.22
N ALA A 250 -6.29 1.53 4.17
CA ALA A 250 -6.39 0.21 4.79
C ALA A 250 -6.78 -0.93 3.83
N ILE A 251 -7.58 -0.66 2.79
CA ILE A 251 -7.98 -1.67 1.79
C ILE A 251 -7.05 -1.76 0.57
N THR A 252 -5.99 -0.93 0.51
CA THR A 252 -5.07 -0.86 -0.63
C THR A 252 -3.76 -1.57 -0.31
N THR A 253 -3.45 -2.64 -1.05
CA THR A 253 -2.18 -3.37 -0.86
C THR A 253 -1.03 -2.71 -1.60
N LYS A 254 0.20 -3.03 -1.17
CA LYS A 254 1.45 -2.57 -1.82
C LYS A 254 1.56 -2.95 -3.31
N LYS A 255 0.84 -3.99 -3.75
CA LYS A 255 0.82 -4.40 -5.17
C LYS A 255 0.15 -3.39 -6.08
N CYS A 256 -0.69 -2.49 -5.55
CA CYS A 256 -1.32 -1.43 -6.33
C CYS A 256 -0.32 -0.34 -6.78
N LEU A 257 0.88 -0.27 -6.19
CA LEU A 257 1.93 0.71 -6.52
C LEU A 257 1.50 2.18 -6.31
N GLU A 258 0.58 2.42 -5.38
CA GLU A 258 0.15 3.76 -4.96
C GLU A 258 1.11 4.41 -3.95
N ASN A 259 0.88 5.69 -3.66
CA ASN A 259 1.65 6.47 -2.68
C ASN A 259 1.43 6.03 -1.23
N PHE A 260 0.32 5.34 -0.97
CA PHE A 260 -0.09 4.87 0.34
C PHE A 260 -0.48 3.39 0.25
N HIS A 261 -0.40 2.68 1.37
CA HIS A 261 -0.81 1.28 1.48
C HIS A 261 -0.97 0.86 2.94
N LEU A 262 -1.67 -0.25 3.14
CA LEU A 262 -2.16 -0.72 4.44
C LEU A 262 -1.10 -1.02 5.52
N GLU A 263 0.15 -1.32 5.16
CA GLU A 263 1.17 -1.87 6.07
C GLU A 263 1.38 -1.06 7.38
N SER A 264 1.27 0.28 7.40
CA SER A 264 1.48 1.06 8.64
C SER A 264 0.27 0.94 9.57
N LEU A 265 -0.92 0.93 8.99
CA LEU A 265 -2.17 0.73 9.70
C LEU A 265 -2.29 -0.73 10.18
N GLU A 266 -1.80 -1.69 9.39
CA GLU A 266 -1.68 -3.11 9.76
C GLU A 266 -0.85 -3.23 11.04
N THR A 267 0.37 -2.70 11.06
CA THR A 267 1.25 -2.72 12.23
C THR A 267 0.60 -2.10 13.47
N LEU A 268 -0.12 -0.99 13.32
CA LEU A 268 -0.82 -0.32 14.42
C LEU A 268 -2.06 -1.11 14.90
N GLY A 269 -2.82 -1.69 13.97
CA GLY A 269 -4.01 -2.46 14.29
C GLY A 269 -3.69 -3.84 14.89
N ASP A 270 -2.62 -4.49 14.43
CA ASP A 270 -2.08 -5.75 14.98
C ASP A 270 -1.75 -5.60 16.47
N SER A 271 -1.00 -4.56 16.85
CA SER A 271 -0.62 -4.34 18.25
C SER A 271 -1.83 -4.01 19.12
N PHE A 272 -2.78 -3.20 18.63
CA PHE A 272 -4.02 -2.90 19.35
C PHE A 272 -4.93 -4.12 19.51
N LEU A 273 -5.08 -4.94 18.46
CA LEU A 273 -5.87 -6.18 18.51
C LEU A 273 -5.29 -7.13 19.56
N LYS A 274 -3.97 -7.33 19.58
CA LYS A 274 -3.29 -8.14 20.59
C LYS A 274 -3.54 -7.61 21.99
N TYR A 275 -3.33 -6.31 22.21
CA TYR A 275 -3.60 -5.65 23.49
C TYR A 275 -5.05 -5.89 23.96
N ALA A 276 -6.03 -5.62 23.10
CA ALA A 276 -7.43 -5.72 23.43
C ALA A 276 -7.85 -7.16 23.80
N VAL A 277 -7.41 -8.14 23.01
CA VAL A 277 -7.68 -9.58 23.26
C VAL A 277 -6.95 -10.06 24.51
N CYS A 278 -5.68 -9.70 24.70
CA CYS A 278 -4.91 -10.06 25.89
C CYS A 278 -5.55 -9.53 27.16
N GLN A 279 -5.95 -8.25 27.18
CA GLN A 279 -6.63 -7.65 28.34
C GLN A 279 -7.95 -8.37 28.64
N GLN A 280 -8.75 -8.68 27.62
CA GLN A 280 -10.01 -9.41 27.80
C GLN A 280 -9.79 -10.82 28.36
N LEU A 281 -8.83 -11.57 27.80
CA LEU A 281 -8.53 -12.92 28.24
C LEU A 281 -7.96 -12.93 29.67
N PHE A 282 -7.10 -11.95 29.99
CA PHE A 282 -6.57 -11.77 31.32
C PHE A 282 -7.70 -11.48 32.34
N LYS A 283 -8.64 -10.58 32.01
CA LYS A 283 -9.78 -10.29 32.89
C LYS A 283 -10.74 -11.46 33.06
N LYS A 284 -11.08 -12.14 31.96
CA LYS A 284 -12.09 -13.21 31.95
C LYS A 284 -11.61 -14.50 32.62
N TYR A 285 -10.32 -14.82 32.49
CA TYR A 285 -9.76 -16.08 32.95
C TYR A 285 -8.68 -15.85 34.02
N GLN A 286 -9.08 -15.37 35.21
CA GLN A 286 -8.15 -15.00 36.29
C GLN A 286 -7.25 -16.15 36.78
N ASN A 287 -7.76 -17.40 36.72
CA ASN A 287 -7.04 -18.58 37.23
C ASN A 287 -6.22 -19.35 36.18
N HIS A 288 -6.20 -18.90 34.91
CA HIS A 288 -5.47 -19.59 33.86
C HIS A 288 -3.98 -19.21 33.83
N GLN A 289 -3.10 -20.15 33.50
CA GLN A 289 -1.68 -19.86 33.28
C GLN A 289 -1.44 -19.26 31.88
N GLU A 290 -0.28 -18.63 31.70
CA GLU A 290 0.15 -17.98 30.44
C GLU A 290 -0.08 -18.87 29.22
N GLY A 291 0.41 -20.12 29.23
CA GLY A 291 0.33 -20.99 28.04
C GLY A 291 -1.11 -21.23 27.57
N LEU A 292 -2.05 -21.33 28.51
CA LEU A 292 -3.48 -21.51 28.20
C LEU A 292 -4.14 -20.21 27.70
N LEU A 293 -3.67 -19.05 28.16
CA LEU A 293 -4.07 -17.74 27.63
C LEU A 293 -3.52 -17.54 26.22
N SER A 294 -2.26 -17.88 25.97
CA SER A 294 -1.61 -17.79 24.66
C SER A 294 -2.28 -18.67 23.61
N ILE A 295 -2.68 -19.91 23.96
CA ILE A 295 -3.48 -20.76 23.07
C ILE A 295 -4.84 -20.12 22.74
N ARG A 296 -5.50 -19.48 23.72
CA ARG A 296 -6.78 -18.80 23.48
C ARG A 296 -6.61 -17.53 22.66
N LYS A 297 -5.54 -16.76 22.91
CA LYS A 297 -5.17 -15.57 22.14
C LYS A 297 -5.09 -15.92 20.66
N GLU A 298 -4.32 -16.96 20.32
CA GLU A 298 -4.10 -17.39 18.93
C GLU A 298 -5.40 -17.79 18.21
N LYS A 299 -6.39 -18.34 18.94
CA LYS A 299 -7.71 -18.64 18.35
C LYS A 299 -8.45 -17.40 17.85
N PHE A 300 -8.23 -16.23 18.46
CA PHE A 300 -8.83 -14.97 18.04
C PHE A 300 -7.98 -14.23 17.01
N ILE A 301 -6.66 -14.17 17.21
CA ILE A 301 -5.77 -13.31 16.43
C ILE A 301 -5.07 -14.02 15.27
N SER A 302 -5.23 -15.33 15.10
CA SER A 302 -4.60 -16.02 13.97
C SER A 302 -5.08 -15.47 12.63
N ASN A 303 -4.17 -15.42 11.65
CA ASN A 303 -4.48 -14.98 10.29
C ASN A 303 -5.68 -15.74 9.68
N THR A 304 -5.87 -17.00 10.05
CA THR A 304 -7.01 -17.80 9.61
C THR A 304 -8.31 -17.30 10.22
N ALA A 305 -8.33 -17.06 11.54
CA ALA A 305 -9.50 -16.54 12.24
C ALA A 305 -9.91 -15.15 11.71
N LEU A 306 -8.95 -14.22 11.62
CA LEU A 306 -9.20 -12.87 11.11
C LEU A 306 -9.66 -12.88 9.65
N SER A 307 -9.08 -13.75 8.82
CA SER A 307 -9.53 -13.88 7.44
C SER A 307 -10.94 -14.45 7.32
N MET A 308 -11.35 -15.37 8.19
CA MET A 308 -12.73 -15.90 8.19
C MET A 308 -13.72 -14.78 8.57
N LEU A 309 -13.45 -14.04 9.65
CA LEU A 309 -14.27 -12.91 10.06
C LEU A 309 -14.35 -11.83 8.96
N GLY A 310 -13.24 -11.53 8.29
CA GLY A 310 -13.22 -10.60 7.16
C GLY A 310 -14.04 -11.10 5.96
N CYS A 311 -13.99 -12.40 5.66
CA CYS A 311 -14.81 -13.02 4.62
C CYS A 311 -16.32 -12.98 4.97
N ASP A 312 -16.69 -13.21 6.23
CA ASP A 312 -18.08 -13.14 6.70
C ASP A 312 -18.67 -11.73 6.51
N LYS A 313 -17.83 -10.70 6.60
CA LYS A 313 -18.20 -9.29 6.34
C LYS A 313 -18.01 -8.87 4.87
N LYS A 314 -17.73 -9.82 3.98
CA LYS A 314 -17.47 -9.62 2.54
C LYS A 314 -16.37 -8.60 2.23
N LEU A 315 -15.40 -8.44 3.13
CA LEU A 315 -14.24 -7.57 2.91
C LEU A 315 -13.44 -7.88 1.65
N PRO A 316 -13.29 -9.15 1.20
CA PRO A 316 -12.57 -9.45 -0.04
C PRO A 316 -13.05 -8.66 -1.28
N GLY A 317 -14.34 -8.30 -1.34
CA GLY A 317 -14.90 -7.49 -2.42
C GLY A 317 -14.39 -6.05 -2.47
N PHE A 318 -13.90 -5.51 -1.34
CA PHE A 318 -13.39 -4.13 -1.23
C PHE A 318 -11.87 -4.05 -1.38
N ILE A 319 -11.15 -5.16 -1.30
CA ILE A 319 -9.68 -5.18 -1.27
C ILE A 319 -9.11 -4.89 -2.65
N ARG A 320 -8.19 -3.92 -2.72
CA ARG A 320 -7.47 -3.54 -3.93
C ARG A 320 -6.08 -4.16 -3.90
N ASN A 321 -5.80 -5.07 -4.83
CA ASN A 321 -4.59 -5.90 -4.82
C ASN A 321 -3.80 -5.92 -6.13
N GLU A 322 -4.21 -5.13 -7.12
CA GLU A 322 -3.62 -5.09 -8.46
C GLU A 322 -3.32 -3.64 -8.85
N PRO A 323 -2.24 -3.39 -9.61
CA PRO A 323 -1.95 -2.07 -10.13
C PRO A 323 -2.97 -1.68 -11.20
N PHE A 324 -3.31 -0.40 -11.26
CA PHE A 324 -4.11 0.12 -12.35
C PHE A 324 -3.30 0.14 -13.66
N ASP A 325 -3.74 -0.61 -14.67
CA ASP A 325 -3.28 -0.41 -16.05
C ASP A 325 -4.39 0.32 -16.82
N PRO A 326 -4.13 1.54 -17.33
CA PRO A 326 -5.11 2.23 -18.16
C PRO A 326 -5.58 1.38 -19.34
N LYS A 327 -4.73 0.50 -19.91
CA LYS A 327 -5.08 -0.38 -21.05
C LYS A 327 -6.27 -1.29 -20.79
N ASP A 328 -6.43 -1.71 -19.54
CA ASP A 328 -7.50 -2.60 -19.10
C ASP A 328 -8.71 -1.81 -18.59
N TRP A 329 -8.66 -0.47 -18.61
CA TRP A 329 -9.77 0.38 -18.19
C TRP A 329 -10.93 0.24 -19.18
N THR A 330 -12.10 -0.11 -18.64
CA THR A 330 -13.32 -0.26 -19.41
C THR A 330 -13.92 1.10 -19.73
N ILE A 331 -14.17 1.35 -21.00
CA ILE A 331 -14.83 2.58 -21.44
C ILE A 331 -16.31 2.49 -21.06
N PRO A 332 -16.87 3.44 -20.29
CA PRO A 332 -18.28 3.41 -19.90
C PRO A 332 -19.19 3.35 -21.14
N GLY A 333 -20.17 2.45 -21.13
CA GLY A 333 -21.11 2.28 -22.24
C GLY A 333 -20.55 1.58 -23.49
N TYR A 334 -19.35 1.00 -23.47
CA TYR A 334 -18.91 0.08 -24.54
C TYR A 334 -19.63 -1.28 -24.38
N ASN A 335 -20.03 -1.94 -25.48
CA ASN A 335 -20.77 -3.23 -25.48
C ASN A 335 -19.99 -4.29 -24.68
N CYS A 336 -20.26 -4.39 -23.38
CA CYS A 336 -19.76 -5.47 -22.54
C CYS A 336 -20.78 -6.60 -22.65
N GLY A 337 -20.49 -7.60 -23.47
CA GLY A 337 -21.15 -8.90 -23.35
C GLY A 337 -20.98 -9.39 -21.91
N SER A 338 -22.09 -9.63 -21.22
CA SER A 338 -22.21 -10.38 -19.96
C SER A 338 -20.96 -10.38 -19.06
N TYR A 339 -20.44 -9.22 -18.66
CA TYR A 339 -19.84 -9.16 -17.33
C TYR A 339 -21.03 -8.98 -16.41
N SER A 340 -21.60 -10.09 -15.95
CA SER A 340 -22.37 -10.02 -14.73
C SER A 340 -21.41 -9.42 -13.70
N LEU A 341 -21.60 -8.14 -13.39
CA LEU A 341 -21.26 -7.68 -12.07
C LEU A 341 -22.02 -8.66 -11.19
N ASN A 342 -21.31 -9.62 -10.61
CA ASN A 342 -21.97 -10.59 -9.75
C ASN A 342 -22.50 -9.77 -8.60
N GLU A 343 -23.80 -9.46 -8.64
CA GLU A 343 -24.52 -8.77 -7.60
C GLU A 343 -24.47 -9.68 -6.38
N GLU A 344 -23.51 -9.44 -5.49
CA GLU A 344 -23.62 -9.98 -4.16
C GLU A 344 -24.50 -9.04 -3.36
N THR A 345 -25.77 -9.40 -3.23
CA THR A 345 -26.67 -8.80 -2.26
C THR A 345 -26.07 -8.98 -0.87
N LEU A 346 -25.67 -7.87 -0.24
CA LEU A 346 -25.43 -7.82 1.20
C LEU A 346 -26.78 -7.70 1.91
N CYS A 347 -26.89 -8.33 3.08
CA CYS A 347 -28.06 -8.23 3.96
C CYS A 347 -28.57 -6.78 4.01
N ASN A 348 -29.81 -6.61 3.58
CA ASN A 348 -30.60 -5.37 3.49
C ASN A 348 -29.85 -4.12 2.98
N ALA A 349 -29.96 -3.93 1.66
CA ALA A 349 -29.98 -2.64 0.93
C ALA A 349 -28.68 -2.02 0.39
N LYS A 350 -27.60 -2.77 0.13
CA LYS A 350 -26.46 -2.23 -0.67
C LYS A 350 -25.91 -3.24 -1.68
N LYS A 351 -25.84 -2.82 -2.95
CA LYS A 351 -25.27 -3.58 -4.07
C LYS A 351 -23.76 -3.33 -4.15
N ILE A 352 -22.95 -4.39 -4.20
CA ILE A 352 -21.51 -4.31 -4.54
C ILE A 352 -21.33 -4.81 -5.96
N TYR A 353 -20.56 -4.07 -6.75
CA TYR A 353 -20.21 -4.41 -8.12
C TYR A 353 -18.77 -4.95 -8.15
N VAL A 354 -18.60 -6.26 -8.30
CA VAL A 354 -17.27 -6.88 -8.48
C VAL A 354 -17.06 -7.17 -9.96
N THR A 355 -16.02 -6.60 -10.55
CA THR A 355 -15.52 -6.98 -11.87
C THR A 355 -14.69 -8.27 -11.75
N GLY A 356 -15.33 -9.42 -11.99
CA GLY A 356 -14.70 -10.75 -12.15
C GLY A 356 -14.38 -11.53 -10.86
N ARG A 357 -14.03 -12.82 -11.00
CA ARG A 357 -13.54 -13.66 -9.89
C ARG A 357 -12.06 -13.34 -9.63
N ARG A 358 -11.73 -12.86 -8.43
CA ARG A 358 -10.35 -12.53 -8.03
C ARG A 358 -9.83 -13.57 -7.02
N LYS A 359 -8.61 -14.07 -7.23
CA LYS A 359 -7.95 -14.96 -6.26
C LYS A 359 -7.17 -14.13 -5.23
N LEU A 360 -7.73 -13.98 -4.04
CA LEU A 360 -7.08 -13.32 -2.91
C LEU A 360 -6.55 -14.37 -1.92
N LYS A 361 -5.34 -14.16 -1.37
CA LYS A 361 -4.81 -15.03 -0.31
C LYS A 361 -5.48 -14.67 1.01
N PHE A 362 -5.87 -15.67 1.81
CA PHE A 362 -6.44 -15.48 3.16
C PHE A 362 -5.61 -14.53 4.03
N LYS A 363 -4.28 -14.67 3.99
CA LYS A 363 -3.37 -13.75 4.70
C LYS A 363 -3.64 -12.28 4.36
N LYS A 364 -3.93 -11.94 3.11
CA LYS A 364 -4.20 -10.54 2.72
C LYS A 364 -5.53 -10.00 3.24
N VAL A 365 -6.49 -10.86 3.53
CA VAL A 365 -7.73 -10.43 4.18
C VAL A 365 -7.45 -10.10 5.65
N ALA A 366 -6.67 -10.95 6.33
CA ALA A 366 -6.24 -10.68 7.71
C ALA A 366 -5.45 -9.37 7.83
N ASP A 367 -4.42 -9.17 6.99
CA ASP A 367 -3.64 -7.93 6.94
C ASP A 367 -4.57 -6.69 6.77
N VAL A 368 -5.64 -6.80 5.96
CA VAL A 368 -6.62 -5.71 5.75
C VAL A 368 -7.53 -5.51 6.96
N VAL A 369 -7.94 -6.57 7.67
CA VAL A 369 -8.73 -6.45 8.90
C VAL A 369 -7.92 -5.69 9.96
N GLU A 370 -6.66 -6.06 10.15
CA GLU A 370 -5.72 -5.35 11.04
C GLU A 370 -5.56 -3.90 10.60
N ALA A 371 -5.35 -3.65 9.30
CA ALA A 371 -5.22 -2.30 8.80
C ALA A 371 -6.49 -1.45 8.97
N LEU A 372 -7.68 -2.04 8.88
CA LEU A 372 -8.92 -1.34 9.17
C LEU A 372 -9.03 -1.01 10.66
N ILE A 373 -8.68 -1.94 11.55
CA ILE A 373 -8.60 -1.66 13.00
C ILE A 373 -7.65 -0.46 13.25
N GLY A 374 -6.47 -0.46 12.64
CA GLY A 374 -5.50 0.65 12.73
C GLY A 374 -6.02 1.97 12.13
N ALA A 375 -6.81 1.92 11.05
CA ALA A 375 -7.43 3.11 10.46
C ALA A 375 -8.43 3.77 11.41
N TYR A 376 -9.25 2.97 12.09
CA TYR A 376 -10.22 3.45 13.06
C TYR A 376 -9.51 3.98 14.31
N LEU A 377 -8.51 3.24 14.80
CA LEU A 377 -7.72 3.63 15.95
C LEU A 377 -6.96 4.95 15.73
N SER A 378 -6.28 5.11 14.60
CA SER A 378 -5.46 6.30 14.30
C SER A 378 -6.26 7.59 14.14
N THR A 379 -7.58 7.50 13.91
CA THR A 379 -8.43 8.68 13.64
C THR A 379 -9.49 8.92 14.71
N GLY A 380 -10.06 7.86 15.28
CA GLY A 380 -11.10 7.95 16.31
C GLY A 380 -10.67 7.42 17.69
N GLY A 381 -9.39 7.09 17.88
CA GLY A 381 -8.88 6.54 19.14
C GLY A 381 -9.37 5.12 19.43
N GLU A 382 -9.13 4.64 20.64
CA GLU A 382 -9.45 3.26 21.04
C GLU A 382 -10.94 2.96 20.97
N ALA A 383 -11.80 3.94 21.31
CA ALA A 383 -13.25 3.77 21.21
C ALA A 383 -13.68 3.36 19.79
N ALA A 384 -13.11 4.00 18.76
CA ALA A 384 -13.37 3.66 17.37
C ALA A 384 -12.79 2.29 16.98
N GLY A 385 -11.61 1.96 17.49
CA GLY A 385 -11.00 0.64 17.32
C GLY A 385 -11.87 -0.48 17.91
N PHE A 386 -12.41 -0.29 19.11
CA PHE A 386 -13.31 -1.26 19.75
C PHE A 386 -14.63 -1.41 19.03
N LEU A 387 -15.24 -0.32 18.55
CA LEU A 387 -16.44 -0.38 17.72
C LEU A 387 -16.21 -1.24 16.47
N PHE A 388 -15.05 -1.08 15.82
CA PHE A 388 -14.71 -1.88 14.65
C PHE A 388 -14.47 -3.35 14.99
N LEU A 389 -13.81 -3.64 16.13
CA LEU A 389 -13.62 -5.00 16.63
C LEU A 389 -14.95 -5.70 16.94
N ASP A 390 -15.90 -5.00 17.57
CA ASP A 390 -17.23 -5.54 17.81
C ASP A 390 -17.96 -5.80 16.48
N TRP A 391 -17.89 -4.86 15.54
CA TRP A 391 -18.49 -5.01 14.21
C TRP A 391 -17.92 -6.19 13.41
N ILE A 392 -16.61 -6.46 13.48
CA ILE A 392 -16.01 -7.60 12.78
C ILE A 392 -16.38 -8.94 13.45
N GLY A 393 -16.82 -8.93 14.71
CA GLY A 393 -17.27 -10.10 15.47
C GLY A 393 -16.40 -10.47 16.67
N ILE A 394 -15.46 -9.61 17.05
CA ILE A 394 -14.62 -9.76 18.25
C ILE A 394 -15.22 -8.89 19.36
N SER A 395 -16.17 -9.47 20.09
CA SER A 395 -16.83 -8.78 21.21
C SER A 395 -15.90 -8.68 22.41
N ILE A 396 -15.46 -7.46 22.71
CA ILE A 396 -14.59 -7.17 23.85
C ILE A 396 -15.42 -6.46 24.91
N ASN A 397 -15.57 -7.11 26.07
CA ASN A 397 -16.26 -6.54 27.20
C ASN A 397 -15.24 -5.99 28.22
N PHE A 398 -15.32 -4.68 28.49
CA PHE A 398 -14.46 -3.98 29.44
C PHE A 398 -15.12 -3.73 30.80
N THR A 399 -16.18 -4.46 31.16
CA THR A 399 -16.65 -4.46 32.55
C THR A 399 -15.45 -4.55 33.48
N ASN A 400 -15.31 -3.57 34.38
CA ASN A 400 -14.20 -3.52 35.32
C ASN A 400 -14.37 -4.65 36.32
N ILE A 401 -13.86 -5.82 35.95
CA ILE A 401 -13.71 -6.94 36.85
C ILE A 401 -12.41 -6.65 37.62
N PRO A 402 -12.49 -6.40 38.94
CA PRO A 402 -11.28 -6.24 39.73
C PRO A 402 -10.43 -7.50 39.61
N TYR A 403 -9.11 -7.33 39.56
CA TYR A 403 -8.20 -8.45 39.64
C TYR A 403 -8.23 -8.98 41.07
N GLU A 404 -8.91 -10.10 41.31
CA GLU A 404 -9.11 -10.62 42.66
C GLU A 404 -7.88 -11.39 43.13
N ARG A 405 -7.17 -10.81 44.09
CA ARG A 405 -6.04 -11.45 44.73
C ARG A 405 -6.46 -12.15 46.02
N HIS A 406 -6.21 -13.46 46.06
CA HIS A 406 -6.65 -14.35 47.14
C HIS A 406 -5.62 -14.49 48.27
N PHE A 407 -4.52 -13.73 48.24
CA PHE A 407 -3.42 -13.87 49.20
C PHE A 407 -2.76 -12.53 49.56
N LYS A 408 -2.47 -12.36 50.85
CA LYS A 408 -1.76 -11.20 51.39
C LYS A 408 -0.27 -11.50 51.50
N VAL A 409 0.56 -10.77 50.77
CA VAL A 409 2.03 -10.86 50.83
C VAL A 409 2.57 -9.64 51.58
N ARG A 410 3.51 -9.86 52.51
CA ARG A 410 4.33 -8.78 53.07
C ARG A 410 5.48 -8.50 52.11
N ALA A 411 5.25 -7.60 51.15
CA ALA A 411 6.15 -7.40 50.02
C ALA A 411 7.59 -7.01 50.44
N GLU A 412 7.71 -6.27 51.54
CA GLU A 412 8.98 -5.77 52.07
C GLU A 412 9.93 -6.89 52.52
N LYS A 413 9.42 -8.11 52.74
CA LYS A 413 10.26 -9.27 53.05
C LYS A 413 11.02 -9.81 51.85
N PHE A 414 10.53 -9.56 50.64
CA PHE A 414 11.02 -10.19 49.42
C PHE A 414 11.68 -9.19 48.48
N VAL A 415 11.14 -7.97 48.38
CA VAL A 415 11.60 -6.95 47.44
C VAL A 415 11.70 -5.58 48.13
N ASN A 416 12.65 -4.76 47.67
CA ASN A 416 12.77 -3.38 48.13
C ASN A 416 11.75 -2.50 47.39
N VAL A 417 10.53 -2.41 47.95
CA VAL A 417 9.41 -1.68 47.35
C VAL A 417 9.78 -0.21 47.08
N GLN A 418 10.34 0.49 48.08
CA GLN A 418 10.71 1.92 47.95
C GLN A 418 11.70 2.19 46.81
N HIS A 419 12.67 1.28 46.61
CA HIS A 419 13.61 1.39 45.50
C HIS A 419 12.91 1.32 44.15
N PHE A 420 12.02 0.34 43.96
CA PHE A 420 11.26 0.17 42.72
C PHE A 420 10.27 1.31 42.49
N GLU A 421 9.58 1.77 43.53
CA GLU A 421 8.65 2.89 43.41
C GLU A 421 9.37 4.19 42.99
N SER A 422 10.58 4.41 43.52
CA SER A 422 11.42 5.54 43.13
C SER A 422 11.93 5.40 41.69
N LEU A 423 12.33 4.19 41.29
CA LEU A 423 12.89 3.88 39.97
C LEU A 423 11.84 3.91 38.86
N LEU A 424 10.61 3.45 39.14
CA LEU A 424 9.47 3.42 38.22
C LEU A 424 8.64 4.70 38.27
N HIS A 425 8.93 5.61 39.21
CA HIS A 425 8.11 6.79 39.51
C HIS A 425 6.62 6.43 39.69
N TYR A 426 6.35 5.33 40.40
CA TYR A 426 5.01 4.78 40.61
C TYR A 426 4.89 4.18 42.00
N SER A 427 3.83 4.51 42.73
CA SER A 427 3.54 3.92 44.05
C SER A 427 2.47 2.85 43.92
N PHE A 428 2.79 1.63 44.36
CA PHE A 428 1.88 0.49 44.24
C PHE A 428 0.79 0.54 45.29
N GLN A 429 -0.47 0.40 44.87
CA GLN A 429 -1.59 0.21 45.79
C GLN A 429 -1.56 -1.20 46.39
N ASP A 430 -1.19 -2.18 45.57
CA ASP A 430 -0.91 -3.56 45.98
C ASP A 430 0.55 -3.95 45.67
N PRO A 431 1.49 -3.75 46.61
CA PRO A 431 2.90 -4.12 46.45
C PRO A 431 3.13 -5.62 46.19
N SER A 432 2.12 -6.46 46.40
CA SER A 432 2.25 -7.89 46.13
C SER A 432 2.24 -8.22 44.62
N LEU A 433 1.77 -7.30 43.77
CA LEU A 433 1.94 -7.38 42.31
C LEU A 433 3.39 -7.18 41.89
N LEU A 434 4.13 -6.32 42.58
CA LEU A 434 5.57 -6.14 42.36
C LEU A 434 6.34 -7.42 42.71
N VAL A 435 5.98 -8.08 43.83
CA VAL A 435 6.57 -9.38 44.21
C VAL A 435 6.30 -10.43 43.13
N GLU A 436 5.04 -10.57 42.70
CA GLU A 436 4.64 -11.50 41.64
C GLU A 436 5.42 -11.23 40.34
N ALA A 437 5.57 -9.96 39.96
CA ALA A 437 6.26 -9.56 38.74
C ALA A 437 7.75 -9.89 38.74
N LEU A 438 8.38 -9.95 39.91
CA LEU A 438 9.79 -10.29 40.11
C LEU A 438 10.01 -11.78 40.45
N THR A 439 8.95 -12.58 40.56
CA THR A 439 9.04 -13.99 40.96
C THR A 439 9.09 -14.92 39.76
N HIS A 440 10.22 -15.60 39.55
CA HIS A 440 10.36 -16.66 38.56
C HIS A 440 9.64 -17.94 39.03
N GLY A 441 9.13 -18.75 38.09
CA GLY A 441 8.37 -19.97 38.39
C GLY A 441 9.11 -21.01 39.24
N SER A 442 10.44 -20.95 39.31
CA SER A 442 11.21 -21.82 40.21
C SER A 442 11.12 -21.41 41.69
N TYR A 443 10.72 -20.18 41.99
CA TYR A 443 10.68 -19.59 43.33
C TYR A 443 9.25 -19.48 43.89
N MET A 444 8.28 -20.22 43.33
CA MET A 444 6.93 -20.24 43.88
C MET A 444 6.94 -20.92 45.26
N LEU A 445 6.39 -20.21 46.26
CA LEU A 445 6.29 -20.65 47.66
C LEU A 445 4.83 -20.63 48.10
N ALA A 446 4.52 -21.19 49.27
CA ALA A 446 3.17 -21.11 49.83
C ALA A 446 2.73 -19.65 50.08
N GLU A 447 3.65 -18.75 50.44
CA GLU A 447 3.36 -17.32 50.59
C GLU A 447 3.32 -16.55 49.25
N ILE A 448 3.89 -17.10 48.18
CA ILE A 448 3.93 -16.50 46.83
C ILE A 448 3.49 -17.56 45.80
N PRO A 449 2.18 -17.82 45.70
CA PRO A 449 1.64 -18.85 44.79
C PRO A 449 1.66 -18.45 43.30
N GLY A 450 2.00 -17.19 42.97
CA GLY A 450 2.02 -16.65 41.61
C GLY A 450 3.44 -16.37 41.10
N CYS A 451 3.60 -16.37 39.78
CA CYS A 451 4.85 -16.00 39.12
C CYS A 451 4.59 -15.00 37.98
N TYR A 452 5.65 -14.38 37.48
CA TYR A 452 5.58 -13.25 36.55
C TYR A 452 4.86 -13.56 35.23
N GLN A 453 4.79 -14.83 34.81
CA GLN A 453 4.39 -15.24 33.45
C GLN A 453 3.00 -14.72 33.04
N ARG A 454 2.07 -14.63 34.00
CA ARG A 454 0.73 -14.15 33.72
C ARG A 454 0.69 -12.63 33.49
N LEU A 455 1.49 -11.89 34.25
CA LEU A 455 1.66 -10.45 34.11
C LEU A 455 2.49 -10.11 32.86
N GLU A 456 3.51 -10.90 32.55
CA GLU A 456 4.28 -10.85 31.28
C GLU A 456 3.34 -10.95 30.08
N PHE A 457 2.46 -11.96 30.04
CA PHE A 457 1.48 -12.12 28.96
C PHE A 457 0.67 -10.85 28.67
N LEU A 458 0.26 -10.14 29.73
CA LEU A 458 -0.48 -8.89 29.61
C LEU A 458 0.45 -7.74 29.21
N GLY A 459 1.57 -7.60 29.92
CA GLY A 459 2.55 -6.53 29.76
C GLY A 459 3.21 -6.50 28.39
N ASP A 460 3.54 -7.65 27.79
CA ASP A 460 4.03 -7.78 26.41
C ASP A 460 3.08 -7.06 25.43
N SER A 461 1.80 -7.39 25.50
CA SER A 461 0.79 -6.78 24.61
C SER A 461 0.58 -5.29 24.86
N VAL A 462 0.69 -4.84 26.12
CA VAL A 462 0.55 -3.43 26.51
C VAL A 462 1.74 -2.61 26.02
N LEU A 463 2.97 -3.12 26.21
CA LEU A 463 4.19 -2.45 25.76
C LEU A 463 4.29 -2.42 24.23
N ASP A 464 3.98 -3.53 23.55
CA ASP A 464 3.95 -3.57 22.07
C ASP A 464 2.98 -2.51 21.52
N TYR A 465 1.79 -2.42 22.11
CA TYR A 465 0.80 -1.42 21.73
C TYR A 465 1.26 0.02 22.01
N LEU A 466 1.71 0.32 23.23
CA LEU A 466 2.13 1.67 23.62
C LEU A 466 3.33 2.17 22.81
N ILE A 467 4.33 1.32 22.59
CA ILE A 467 5.52 1.68 21.81
C ILE A 467 5.15 1.85 20.34
N THR A 468 4.32 0.96 19.77
CA THR A 468 3.85 1.09 18.39
C THR A 468 3.06 2.39 18.19
N LEU A 469 2.15 2.71 19.12
CA LEU A 469 1.36 3.93 19.09
C LEU A 469 2.26 5.17 19.21
N HIS A 470 3.24 5.14 20.11
CA HIS A 470 4.22 6.22 20.27
C HIS A 470 5.02 6.46 18.98
N LEU A 471 5.57 5.40 18.37
CA LEU A 471 6.34 5.48 17.13
C LEU A 471 5.50 5.97 15.96
N TYR A 472 4.25 5.49 15.85
CA TYR A 472 3.30 5.92 14.81
C TYR A 472 3.00 7.42 14.92
N ASN A 473 2.78 7.93 16.13
CA ASN A 473 2.44 9.34 16.36
C ASN A 473 3.66 10.26 16.26
N LYS A 474 4.82 9.82 16.74
CA LYS A 474 6.06 10.62 16.74
C LYS A 474 6.61 10.84 15.35
N TYR A 475 6.42 9.88 14.45
CA TYR A 475 6.98 9.92 13.10
C TYR A 475 5.88 9.77 12.03
N PRO A 476 5.02 10.78 11.84
CA PRO A 476 3.97 10.74 10.84
C PRO A 476 4.58 10.65 9.43
N GLY A 477 4.04 9.75 8.60
CA GLY A 477 4.49 9.59 7.21
C GLY A 477 5.73 8.71 7.02
N LEU A 478 6.22 8.02 8.07
CA LEU A 478 7.19 6.95 7.89
C LEU A 478 6.69 5.93 6.87
N THR A 479 7.61 5.40 6.07
CA THR A 479 7.28 4.25 5.25
C THR A 479 6.91 3.08 6.16
N PRO A 480 5.89 2.29 5.83
CA PRO A 480 5.44 1.23 6.74
C PRO A 480 6.50 0.20 7.11
N GLY A 481 7.37 -0.16 6.16
CA GLY A 481 8.50 -1.04 6.44
C GLY A 481 9.44 -0.49 7.52
N LEU A 482 9.61 0.82 7.59
CA LEU A 482 10.44 1.49 8.59
C LEU A 482 9.76 1.50 9.98
N LEU A 483 8.44 1.69 10.04
CA LEU A 483 7.70 1.59 11.30
C LEU A 483 7.80 0.17 11.88
N THR A 484 7.63 -0.86 11.05
CA THR A 484 7.78 -2.26 11.48
C THR A 484 9.20 -2.55 11.95
N ASP A 485 10.22 -2.00 11.28
CA ASP A 485 11.61 -2.15 11.70
C ASP A 485 11.87 -1.46 13.05
N LEU A 486 11.43 -0.21 13.21
CA LEU A 486 11.53 0.54 14.48
C LEU A 486 10.83 -0.20 15.62
N ARG A 487 9.61 -0.71 15.39
CA ARG A 487 8.88 -1.53 16.36
C ARG A 487 9.71 -2.74 16.75
N SER A 488 10.17 -3.54 15.78
CA SER A 488 10.94 -4.77 16.06
C SER A 488 12.29 -4.52 16.75
N ALA A 489 12.88 -3.34 16.53
CA ALA A 489 14.14 -2.95 17.15
C ALA A 489 13.96 -2.28 18.53
N SER A 490 12.75 -1.79 18.85
CA SER A 490 12.38 -1.22 20.16
C SER A 490 11.79 -2.26 21.12
N VAL A 491 10.92 -3.12 20.58
CA VAL A 491 10.14 -4.14 21.29
C VAL A 491 10.78 -5.49 20.99
N ASN A 492 11.87 -5.79 21.70
CA ASN A 492 12.42 -7.14 21.70
C ASN A 492 13.04 -7.47 23.06
N ASN A 493 13.05 -8.76 23.36
CA ASN A 493 13.55 -9.30 24.61
C ASN A 493 14.99 -8.87 24.94
N ASN A 494 15.85 -8.66 23.94
CA ASN A 494 17.23 -8.22 24.20
C ASN A 494 17.27 -6.77 24.69
N CYS A 495 16.47 -5.88 24.10
CA CYS A 495 16.37 -4.48 24.54
C CYS A 495 15.85 -4.39 25.98
N TYR A 496 14.84 -5.20 26.31
CA TYR A 496 14.32 -5.27 27.67
C TYR A 496 15.33 -5.87 28.64
N ALA A 497 16.05 -6.93 28.25
CA ALA A 497 17.10 -7.50 29.08
C ALA A 497 18.23 -6.51 29.38
N LEU A 498 18.70 -5.76 28.37
CA LEU A 498 19.73 -4.72 28.56
C LEU A 498 19.24 -3.60 29.49
N SER A 499 18.00 -3.17 29.30
CA SER A 499 17.36 -2.15 30.13
C SER A 499 17.19 -2.63 31.59
N ALA A 500 16.78 -3.88 31.78
CA ALA A 500 16.65 -4.51 33.08
C ALA A 500 18.00 -4.66 33.81
N VAL A 501 19.08 -5.00 33.09
CA VAL A 501 20.43 -5.06 33.67
C VAL A 501 20.91 -3.66 34.06
N LYS A 502 20.75 -2.67 33.19
CA LYS A 502 21.07 -1.25 33.44
C LYS A 502 20.32 -0.69 34.66
N ALA A 503 19.05 -1.07 34.80
CA ALA A 503 18.19 -0.68 35.92
C ALA A 503 18.43 -1.51 37.21
N GLY A 504 19.30 -2.54 37.16
CA GLY A 504 19.64 -3.36 38.33
C GLY A 504 18.61 -4.44 38.69
N PHE A 505 17.63 -4.73 37.84
CA PHE A 505 16.55 -5.69 38.12
C PHE A 505 17.06 -7.10 38.42
N HIS A 506 18.14 -7.52 37.78
CA HIS A 506 18.78 -8.83 38.00
C HIS A 506 19.11 -9.13 39.47
N LYS A 507 19.27 -8.11 40.32
CA LYS A 507 19.55 -8.25 41.77
C LYS A 507 18.30 -8.56 42.60
N HIS A 508 17.12 -8.34 42.02
CA HIS A 508 15.82 -8.40 42.69
C HIS A 508 14.91 -9.51 42.16
N ILE A 509 15.36 -10.25 41.15
CA ILE A 509 14.62 -11.40 40.61
C ILE A 509 14.67 -12.55 41.62
N LEU A 510 13.50 -12.97 42.07
CA LEU A 510 13.34 -14.09 43.00
C LEU A 510 13.40 -15.39 42.21
N GLN A 511 14.52 -16.11 42.35
CA GLN A 511 14.78 -17.36 41.66
C GLN A 511 15.55 -18.33 42.57
N SER A 512 15.41 -19.63 42.29
CA SER A 512 16.05 -20.74 43.00
C SER A 512 16.85 -21.67 42.07
N SER A 513 16.80 -21.42 40.76
CA SER A 513 17.40 -22.27 39.75
C SER A 513 18.88 -21.91 39.56
N GLN A 514 19.77 -22.84 39.89
CA GLN A 514 21.20 -22.61 39.81
C GLN A 514 21.71 -22.35 38.37
N LYS A 515 21.05 -22.93 37.36
CA LYS A 515 21.35 -22.65 35.95
C LYS A 515 21.06 -21.19 35.59
N LEU A 516 19.81 -20.77 35.81
CA LEU A 516 19.37 -19.40 35.60
C LEU A 516 20.25 -18.37 36.33
N TYR A 517 20.64 -18.64 37.58
CA TYR A 517 21.56 -17.77 38.32
C TYR A 517 22.91 -17.59 37.62
N LYS A 518 23.51 -18.69 37.11
CA LYS A 518 24.76 -18.62 36.34
C LYS A 518 24.57 -17.82 35.05
N ASP A 519 23.50 -18.09 34.30
CA ASP A 519 23.22 -17.42 33.03
C ASP A 519 23.02 -15.91 33.21
N ILE A 520 22.34 -15.48 34.30
CA ILE A 520 22.19 -14.07 34.67
C ILE A 520 23.53 -13.46 35.06
N LYS A 521 24.33 -14.16 35.87
CA LYS A 521 25.63 -13.66 36.31
C LYS A 521 26.59 -13.43 35.14
N GLU A 522 26.72 -14.40 34.23
CA GLU A 522 27.53 -14.30 33.02
C GLU A 522 27.07 -13.13 32.12
N THR A 523 25.75 -12.94 32.03
CA THR A 523 25.16 -11.81 31.30
C THR A 523 25.58 -10.48 31.89
N VAL A 524 25.48 -10.32 33.23
CA VAL A 524 25.80 -9.08 33.93
C VAL A 524 27.30 -8.76 33.84
N GLU A 525 28.16 -9.76 34.01
CA GLU A 525 29.62 -9.61 33.86
C GLU A 525 29.96 -9.16 32.43
N SER A 526 29.37 -9.80 31.41
CA SER A 526 29.58 -9.39 30.02
C SER A 526 29.03 -7.99 29.70
N PHE A 527 27.99 -7.54 30.42
CA PHE A 527 27.42 -6.21 30.25
C PHE A 527 28.35 -5.12 30.80
N GLN A 528 29.06 -5.38 31.90
CA GLN A 528 30.05 -4.45 32.43
C GLN A 528 31.23 -4.22 31.48
N GLU A 529 31.54 -5.21 30.64
CA GLU A 529 32.57 -5.13 29.59
C GLU A 529 32.06 -4.43 28.31
N LEU A 530 30.75 -4.45 28.07
CA LEU A 530 30.10 -3.82 26.93
C LEU A 530 29.94 -2.31 27.20
N SER A 531 30.77 -1.48 26.59
CA SER A 531 30.62 -0.02 26.54
C SER A 531 29.45 0.41 25.65
N LEU A 532 28.24 -0.11 25.92
CA LEU A 532 27.06 0.21 25.13
C LEU A 532 26.49 1.57 25.56
N GLU A 533 26.69 2.59 24.73
CA GLU A 533 25.94 3.85 24.78
C GLU A 533 24.42 3.67 24.57
N TYR A 534 23.99 2.52 24.02
CA TYR A 534 22.62 2.28 23.57
C TYR A 534 22.05 0.93 24.03
N THR A 535 20.78 0.90 24.45
CA THR A 535 20.03 -0.30 24.88
C THR A 535 19.17 -0.92 23.76
N PHE A 536 19.21 -0.36 22.55
CA PHE A 536 18.34 -0.72 21.43
C PHE A 536 19.07 -1.40 20.26
N GLY A 537 18.30 -2.06 19.39
CA GLY A 537 18.78 -2.59 18.11
C GLY A 537 19.26 -4.04 18.13
N TRP A 538 20.04 -4.40 17.10
CA TRP A 538 20.44 -5.80 16.81
C TRP A 538 21.91 -6.07 17.11
N GLU A 539 22.56 -5.26 17.93
CA GLU A 539 24.03 -5.27 18.01
C GLU A 539 24.57 -6.39 18.89
N SER A 540 23.82 -6.82 19.91
CA SER A 540 24.23 -7.92 20.76
C SER A 540 24.43 -9.21 19.94
N GLU A 541 25.64 -9.75 20.07
CA GLU A 541 26.05 -11.06 19.54
C GLU A 541 25.82 -12.19 20.56
N LYS A 542 25.31 -11.86 21.75
CA LYS A 542 25.01 -12.81 22.83
C LYS A 542 23.50 -12.92 23.06
N SER A 543 23.06 -14.13 23.40
CA SER A 543 21.70 -14.39 23.86
C SER A 543 21.60 -14.10 25.35
N PHE A 544 20.64 -13.26 25.73
CA PHE A 544 20.36 -12.97 27.13
C PHE A 544 19.30 -13.95 27.68
N PRO A 545 19.31 -14.26 28.99
CA PRO A 545 18.23 -14.97 29.65
C PRO A 545 16.89 -14.25 29.43
N LYS A 546 15.88 -14.98 28.93
CA LYS A 546 14.55 -14.42 28.64
C LYS A 546 13.92 -13.73 29.84
N VAL A 547 14.07 -14.34 31.02
CA VAL A 547 13.65 -13.80 32.33
C VAL A 547 13.95 -12.31 32.51
N LEU A 548 15.08 -11.79 32.01
CA LEU A 548 15.41 -10.37 32.17
C LEU A 548 14.47 -9.45 31.38
N GLY A 549 14.05 -9.86 30.19
CA GLY A 549 13.04 -9.14 29.41
C GLY A 549 11.64 -9.44 29.90
N ASP A 550 11.33 -10.69 30.21
CA ASP A 550 10.00 -11.10 30.70
C ASP A 550 9.62 -10.34 31.99
N VAL A 551 10.58 -10.07 32.89
CA VAL A 551 10.36 -9.28 34.11
C VAL A 551 10.03 -7.81 33.80
N MET A 552 10.64 -7.24 32.77
CA MET A 552 10.34 -5.87 32.32
C MET A 552 8.90 -5.77 31.83
N GLU A 553 8.46 -6.74 31.03
CA GLU A 553 7.08 -6.86 30.54
C GLU A 553 6.12 -7.11 31.70
N SER A 554 6.47 -8.02 32.60
CA SER A 554 5.69 -8.33 33.79
C SER A 554 5.48 -7.13 34.72
N LEU A 555 6.50 -6.30 34.93
CA LEU A 555 6.38 -5.05 35.69
C LEU A 555 5.41 -4.07 35.01
N ALA A 556 5.46 -3.95 33.69
CA ALA A 556 4.48 -3.16 32.95
C ALA A 556 3.06 -3.70 33.14
N GLY A 557 2.89 -5.04 33.12
CA GLY A 557 1.63 -5.71 33.43
C GLY A 557 1.14 -5.45 34.86
N ALA A 558 2.04 -5.47 35.84
CA ALA A 558 1.74 -5.18 37.25
C ALA A 558 1.23 -3.75 37.44
N ILE A 559 1.96 -2.76 36.91
CA ILE A 559 1.55 -1.34 36.95
C ILE A 559 0.22 -1.17 36.22
N PHE A 560 0.03 -1.84 35.08
CA PHE A 560 -1.22 -1.74 34.33
C PHE A 560 -2.42 -2.25 35.14
N VAL A 561 -2.29 -3.37 35.85
CA VAL A 561 -3.35 -3.90 36.70
C VAL A 561 -3.59 -3.00 37.92
N ASP A 562 -2.51 -2.60 38.61
CA ASP A 562 -2.57 -1.81 39.85
C ASP A 562 -3.15 -0.41 39.62
N SER A 563 -2.84 0.21 38.48
CA SER A 563 -3.34 1.54 38.10
C SER A 563 -4.79 1.55 37.58
N GLY A 564 -5.49 0.40 37.62
CA GLY A 564 -6.85 0.27 37.09
C GLY A 564 -6.91 0.29 35.57
N TYR A 565 -5.90 -0.29 34.91
CA TYR A 565 -5.75 -0.36 33.44
C TYR A 565 -5.46 0.99 32.77
N ASN A 566 -4.63 1.83 33.42
CA ASN A 566 -4.20 3.11 32.88
C ASN A 566 -2.89 2.97 32.08
N LYS A 567 -2.96 3.16 30.76
CA LYS A 567 -1.83 2.97 29.85
C LYS A 567 -0.82 4.11 29.92
N GLU A 568 -1.29 5.32 30.19
CA GLU A 568 -0.47 6.52 30.29
C GLU A 568 0.49 6.40 31.48
N ILE A 569 0.01 5.87 32.62
CA ILE A 569 0.84 5.59 33.79
C ILE A 569 1.92 4.55 33.46
N VAL A 570 1.53 3.43 32.83
CA VAL A 570 2.50 2.39 32.41
C VAL A 570 3.58 2.98 31.52
N PHE A 571 3.20 3.78 30.52
CA PHE A 571 4.15 4.41 29.61
C PHE A 571 5.07 5.39 30.34
N GLN A 572 4.54 6.21 31.25
CA GLN A 572 5.33 7.15 32.05
C GLN A 572 6.36 6.45 32.95
N SER A 573 5.98 5.32 33.54
CA SER A 573 6.86 4.54 34.43
C SER A 573 7.93 3.75 33.69
N ILE A 574 7.57 3.13 32.56
CA ILE A 574 8.46 2.22 31.83
C ILE A 574 9.38 2.97 30.86
N ARG A 575 8.91 4.06 30.25
CA ARG A 575 9.67 4.79 29.23
C ARG A 575 11.07 5.23 29.70
N PRO A 576 11.28 5.81 30.90
CA PRO A 576 12.60 6.21 31.36
C PRO A 576 13.63 5.07 31.36
N LEU A 577 13.17 3.83 31.60
CA LEU A 577 14.02 2.64 31.60
C LEU A 577 14.43 2.23 30.18
N LEU A 578 13.65 2.61 29.17
CA LEU A 578 13.90 2.32 27.76
C LEU A 578 14.73 3.43 27.06
N GLU A 579 15.01 4.55 27.73
CA GLU A 579 15.78 5.64 27.13
C GLU A 579 17.31 5.34 27.10
N PRO A 580 18.02 5.73 26.03
CA PRO A 580 17.51 6.40 24.83
C PRO A 580 16.68 5.48 23.93
N MET A 581 15.50 5.90 23.45
CA MET A 581 14.71 5.11 22.50
C MET A 581 15.27 5.18 21.07
N ILE A 582 15.02 4.14 20.26
CA ILE A 582 15.45 4.11 18.86
C ILE A 582 14.74 5.17 18.01
N THR A 583 15.45 5.70 17.03
CA THR A 583 14.97 6.71 16.09
C THR A 583 15.20 6.24 14.65
N PRO A 584 14.50 6.80 13.64
CA PRO A 584 14.79 6.52 12.24
C PRO A 584 16.27 6.72 11.87
N GLU A 585 16.94 7.68 12.52
CA GLU A 585 18.34 8.02 12.29
C GLU A 585 19.30 7.01 12.93
N THR A 586 18.94 6.46 14.10
CA THR A 586 19.76 5.47 14.82
C THR A 586 19.44 4.02 14.45
N LEU A 587 18.39 3.78 13.68
CA LEU A 587 17.98 2.43 13.28
C LEU A 587 19.01 1.78 12.36
N LYS A 588 19.66 0.73 12.86
CA LYS A 588 20.42 -0.21 12.03
C LYS A 588 19.49 -1.32 11.53
N VAL A 589 19.49 -1.52 10.21
CA VAL A 589 18.68 -2.56 9.57
C VAL A 589 19.11 -3.94 10.07
N HIS A 590 18.15 -4.83 10.33
CA HIS A 590 18.43 -6.19 10.77
C HIS A 590 19.33 -6.90 9.72
N PRO A 591 20.47 -7.54 10.11
CA PRO A 591 21.47 -8.08 9.17
C PRO A 591 20.89 -9.04 8.11
N VAL A 592 19.97 -9.91 8.52
CA VAL A 592 19.24 -10.81 7.60
C VAL A 592 18.48 -10.02 6.54
N LYS A 593 17.68 -9.03 6.94
CA LYS A 593 16.87 -8.21 6.02
C LYS A 593 17.77 -7.42 5.08
N GLU A 594 18.82 -6.81 5.62
CA GLU A 594 19.80 -6.06 4.85
C GLU A 594 20.48 -6.94 3.79
N LEU A 595 20.86 -8.17 4.15
CA LEU A 595 21.43 -9.13 3.21
C LEU A 595 20.48 -9.49 2.08
N TYR A 596 19.21 -9.78 2.38
CA TYR A 596 18.19 -10.06 1.36
C TYR A 596 17.96 -8.87 0.44
N GLU A 597 17.87 -7.66 1.00
CA GLU A 597 17.69 -6.44 0.20
C GLU A 597 18.90 -6.15 -0.69
N LEU A 598 20.11 -6.36 -0.18
CA LEU A 598 21.34 -6.19 -0.95
C LEU A 598 21.42 -7.21 -2.10
N CYS A 599 21.11 -8.48 -1.84
CA CYS A 599 21.09 -9.50 -2.88
C CYS A 599 20.04 -9.19 -3.97
N GLN A 600 18.85 -8.71 -3.57
CA GLN A 600 17.81 -8.32 -4.53
C GLN A 600 18.21 -7.11 -5.38
N ARG A 601 18.84 -6.10 -4.77
CA ARG A 601 19.25 -4.86 -5.46
C ARG A 601 20.40 -5.10 -6.45
N GLN A 602 21.35 -5.97 -6.08
CA GLN A 602 22.54 -6.26 -6.88
C GLN A 602 22.41 -7.53 -7.74
N HIS A 603 21.24 -8.19 -7.71
CA HIS A 603 20.99 -9.45 -8.40
C HIS A 603 21.95 -10.59 -8.00
N TYR A 604 22.38 -10.63 -6.73
CA TYR A 604 23.19 -11.73 -6.21
C TYR A 604 22.33 -12.97 -5.92
N GLU A 605 22.90 -14.15 -6.11
CA GLU A 605 22.21 -15.40 -5.89
C GLU A 605 22.42 -15.88 -4.44
N LEU A 606 21.36 -15.79 -3.64
CA LEU A 606 21.34 -16.31 -2.28
C LEU A 606 20.89 -17.77 -2.28
N ARG A 607 21.79 -18.69 -1.90
CA ARG A 607 21.46 -20.12 -1.81
C ARG A 607 20.58 -20.40 -0.59
N LYS A 608 19.85 -21.51 -0.62
CA LYS A 608 19.02 -21.93 0.52
C LYS A 608 19.92 -22.14 1.75
N PRO A 609 19.57 -21.56 2.92
CA PRO A 609 20.36 -21.75 4.14
C PRO A 609 20.47 -23.23 4.49
N ILE A 610 21.68 -23.71 4.73
CA ILE A 610 21.91 -25.06 5.24
C ILE A 610 21.77 -24.98 6.76
N VAL A 611 20.87 -25.80 7.31
CA VAL A 611 20.56 -25.83 8.74
C VAL A 611 20.84 -27.25 9.24
N SER A 612 21.75 -27.38 10.19
CA SER A 612 21.94 -28.61 10.97
C SER A 612 21.61 -28.34 12.43
N HIS A 613 21.13 -29.39 13.11
CA HIS A 613 20.77 -29.33 14.51
C HIS A 613 21.35 -30.57 15.18
N GLU A 614 22.36 -30.38 16.02
CA GLU A 614 23.07 -31.44 16.73
C GLU A 614 23.17 -31.02 18.20
N ASP A 615 22.77 -31.92 19.11
CA ASP A 615 22.86 -31.74 20.57
C ASP A 615 22.28 -30.41 21.12
N GLY A 616 21.18 -29.94 20.54
CA GLY A 616 20.53 -28.68 20.95
C GLY A 616 21.20 -27.40 20.43
N ILE A 617 22.24 -27.54 19.62
CA ILE A 617 22.96 -26.44 18.97
C ILE A 617 22.51 -26.35 17.51
N SER A 618 22.07 -25.16 17.09
CA SER A 618 21.69 -24.88 15.71
C SER A 618 22.87 -24.31 14.93
N SER A 619 23.32 -25.02 13.91
CA SER A 619 24.34 -24.54 12.98
C SER A 619 23.67 -24.10 11.69
N ILE A 620 23.83 -22.82 11.34
CA ILE A 620 23.25 -22.23 10.13
C ILE A 620 24.35 -21.68 9.25
N THR A 621 24.34 -22.11 7.99
CA THR A 621 25.25 -21.65 6.97
C THR A 621 24.51 -20.80 5.95
N ILE A 622 24.99 -19.58 5.73
CA ILE A 622 24.51 -18.65 4.72
C ILE A 622 25.54 -18.55 3.61
N GLU A 623 25.08 -18.66 2.37
CA GLU A 623 25.94 -18.65 1.18
C GLU A 623 25.32 -17.75 0.11
N VAL A 624 26.11 -16.78 -0.35
CA VAL A 624 25.75 -15.81 -1.39
C VAL A 624 26.78 -15.86 -2.50
N GLU A 625 26.34 -16.03 -3.73
CA GLU A 625 27.16 -15.92 -4.93
C GLU A 625 27.00 -14.52 -5.52
N ALA A 626 28.10 -13.77 -5.54
CA ALA A 626 28.15 -12.39 -6.02
C ALA A 626 29.36 -12.21 -6.93
N ASN A 627 29.14 -11.74 -8.17
CA ASN A 627 30.19 -11.45 -9.16
C ASN A 627 31.18 -12.62 -9.39
N GLY A 628 30.69 -13.86 -9.42
CA GLY A 628 31.51 -15.06 -9.61
C GLY A 628 32.34 -15.49 -8.39
N LYS A 629 32.16 -14.84 -7.22
CA LYS A 629 32.75 -15.24 -5.94
C LYS A 629 31.66 -15.73 -4.99
N VAL A 630 31.95 -16.79 -4.24
CA VAL A 630 31.06 -17.34 -3.23
C VAL A 630 31.45 -16.83 -1.85
N PHE A 631 30.54 -16.16 -1.18
CA PHE A 631 30.66 -15.68 0.19
C PHE A 631 29.86 -16.59 1.10
N LYS A 632 30.54 -17.24 2.05
CA LYS A 632 29.93 -18.25 2.92
C LYS A 632 30.36 -18.04 4.36
N HIS A 633 29.42 -18.14 5.28
CA HIS A 633 29.72 -18.17 6.71
C HIS A 633 28.76 -19.12 7.43
N THR A 634 29.29 -19.84 8.42
CA THR A 634 28.54 -20.74 9.29
C THR A 634 28.60 -20.20 10.71
N SER A 635 27.44 -20.09 11.35
CA SER A 635 27.34 -19.73 12.77
C SER A 635 26.61 -20.82 13.54
N THR A 636 27.10 -21.10 14.73
CA THR A 636 26.69 -22.24 15.57
C THR A 636 26.29 -21.71 16.94
N VAL A 637 24.99 -21.68 17.23
CA VAL A 637 24.41 -21.14 18.48
C VAL A 637 23.17 -21.95 18.86
N CYS A 638 22.82 -22.00 20.15
CA CYS A 638 21.61 -22.69 20.63
C CYS A 638 20.31 -22.16 19.97
N ASP A 639 20.18 -20.84 19.80
CA ASP A 639 19.04 -20.23 19.13
C ASP A 639 19.21 -20.17 17.59
N LYS A 640 18.32 -20.84 16.88
CA LYS A 640 18.21 -20.84 15.41
C LYS A 640 18.10 -19.43 14.82
N LYS A 641 17.36 -18.51 15.46
CA LYS A 641 17.20 -17.15 14.93
C LYS A 641 18.51 -16.37 15.06
N MET A 642 19.19 -16.51 16.18
CA MET A 642 20.51 -15.90 16.43
C MET A 642 21.59 -16.44 15.50
N ALA A 643 21.69 -17.76 15.31
CA ALA A 643 22.65 -18.37 14.37
C ALA A 643 22.47 -17.81 12.95
N LYS A 644 21.22 -17.66 12.49
CA LYS A 644 20.92 -17.07 11.18
C LYS A 644 21.36 -15.60 11.10
N LYS A 645 21.14 -14.83 12.17
CA LYS A 645 21.51 -13.42 12.25
C LYS A 645 23.03 -13.23 12.18
N LEU A 646 23.80 -13.97 12.97
CA LEU A 646 25.26 -13.89 13.00
C LEU A 646 25.88 -14.33 11.66
N ALA A 647 25.44 -15.47 11.11
CA ALA A 647 25.90 -15.92 9.79
C ALA A 647 25.60 -14.88 8.71
N SER A 648 24.41 -14.26 8.72
CA SER A 648 24.06 -13.21 7.76
C SER A 648 24.89 -11.94 7.95
N LYS A 649 25.23 -11.57 9.20
CA LYS A 649 26.05 -10.40 9.52
C LYS A 649 27.47 -10.55 8.97
N GLU A 650 28.09 -11.71 9.14
CA GLU A 650 29.44 -11.97 8.64
C GLU A 650 29.48 -12.04 7.11
N VAL A 651 28.51 -12.72 6.46
CA VAL A 651 28.40 -12.70 4.99
C VAL A 651 28.20 -11.27 4.47
N LEU A 652 27.37 -10.47 5.13
CA LEU A 652 27.14 -9.08 4.76
C LEU A 652 28.42 -8.22 4.89
N LYS A 653 29.20 -8.41 5.97
CA LYS A 653 30.51 -7.75 6.13
C LYS A 653 31.45 -8.13 4.99
N SER A 654 31.56 -9.41 4.64
CA SER A 654 32.42 -9.87 3.55
C SER A 654 31.98 -9.31 2.19
N LEU A 655 30.67 -9.25 1.91
CA LEU A 655 30.12 -8.67 0.69
C LEU A 655 30.40 -7.18 0.56
N LYS A 656 30.20 -6.41 1.64
CA LYS A 656 30.49 -4.97 1.67
C LYS A 656 31.98 -4.68 1.55
N GLY A 657 32.82 -5.47 2.22
CA GLY A 657 34.27 -5.36 2.11
C GLY A 657 34.77 -5.58 0.69
N ALA A 658 34.21 -6.57 -0.01
CA ALA A 658 34.60 -6.91 -1.39
C ALA A 658 34.04 -5.95 -2.47
N SER A 659 33.11 -5.05 -2.12
CA SER A 659 32.54 -4.06 -3.05
C SER A 659 33.18 -2.67 -2.91
N CYS A 660 33.98 -2.45 -1.86
CA CYS A 660 34.82 -1.25 -1.67
C CYS A 660 36.27 -1.43 -2.19
N SER A 661 36.63 -2.64 -2.59
CA SER A 661 37.90 -3.02 -3.23
C SER A 661 37.69 -3.29 -4.71
#